data_AF-A0A2H2ZM30-F1
#
_entry.id   AF-A0A2H2ZM30-F1
#
_cell.length_a   1.000
_cell.length_b   1.000
_cell.length_c   1.000
_cell.angle_alpha   90.00
_cell.angle_beta   90.00
_cell.angle_gamma   90.00
#
_symmetry.space_group_name_H-M   'P 1'
#
loop_
_entity.id
_entity.type
_entity.pdbx_description
1 polymer ?
#
loop_
_entity_poly.entity_id
_entity_poly.type
_entity_poly.pdbx_seq_one_letter_code
_entity_poly.pdbx_strand_id
1 'polypeptide(L)'
;MQAVATSQFLSDDDIEKLFSGAPQYFARSESYFPGAPHPSVAFPFDEELEIRDLTDHVQIESKAWSGVTVWPHLTRDVDHDPEAKKEAEETRRAHFHVRCAERPNMLSMQGLEKGTMGYQAALELAVSDSLEEEQFGFESLGTKARAVVEARERMLSRDGWLHRLPQTELLDRLKRNADIYRNNNLRKKTSLETYNDLFHVLMRPNKMVIVDKKDPHSLANQISALLKCLGAPNVWIDLSHVEWRVRLGQILWGAPHGDELDDDTAIVDAESAAERAEEKYWLLLQILVSSELLVRLDAITDGEEYGQASFRAIDVVQFERAANASVKWSLLLARSWLKNIEIVREEHASPVQPEVRRGSSGIAPGWLASLASKISLHDQHKHGNRPPSPPHFYTIRGRFGQRQVEGLTHFARKLQWPGIDAYERRISESVRKMTAPSSLMPPTPTPLKKVPEQDSYFGAWDVTCQRGHHKERAHARRRRMAAALHESGWLSKSYVFGLMMPGDAVSHFLMATLLENDSEALSRIGSFANLSSGFVYHEKSFWSTSCIVGRVLAAGKGSAECMGWISTDIVPEGVNEGWINIDVHDVASDIAQLGKKARLWGKKRIERESSILGNGQEESILPADFIMPHENNYLSSPPGVIIELQSLELGTPIAECVHPTPLAEIVVTPIHENHRAPDLPSYPAKINFFVSIDGEKTETASFSLLYDINFVTAHPCSPSSRVRVLKSPSSPTLRQIDFDGSQTLGVGSRSMYRAGHPLHKYYNYTVIHISELLQRRSAELSDLLTPPNVQAAPNQVLVIDCITNFSSAPQSPVLDRLESPGSSPIERKGSFSAAAKMHFESRKRQFGSDMEILIRALCSEKGWNAIISRRKRGCLACAIREAGALGWKVIIRVP
;
A
#
# COMPACT_ATOMS: atom_id res chain seq x y z
N MET A 1 63.13 -14.58 -19.05
CA MET A 1 62.21 -15.34 -18.19
C MET A 1 60.90 -14.57 -18.14
N GLN A 2 59.90 -15.00 -18.92
CA GLN A 2 58.54 -14.47 -18.87
C GLN A 2 57.95 -14.87 -17.51
N ALA A 3 57.59 -13.88 -16.69
CA ALA A 3 56.81 -14.14 -15.49
C ALA A 3 55.42 -14.64 -15.93
N VAL A 4 55.19 -15.93 -15.80
CA VAL A 4 53.87 -16.54 -15.90
C VAL A 4 53.05 -15.93 -14.77
N ALA A 5 52.17 -14.98 -15.10
CA ALA A 5 51.18 -14.49 -14.15
C ALA A 5 50.23 -15.65 -13.85
N THR A 6 50.46 -16.33 -12.72
CA THR A 6 49.52 -17.31 -12.18
C THR A 6 48.19 -16.60 -11.96
N SER A 7 47.17 -16.96 -12.74
CA SER A 7 45.80 -16.47 -12.57
C SER A 7 45.25 -17.05 -11.27
N GLN A 8 45.43 -16.32 -10.17
CA GLN A 8 44.91 -16.70 -8.87
C GLN A 8 43.40 -16.45 -8.85
N PHE A 9 42.61 -17.48 -8.54
CA PHE A 9 41.17 -17.37 -8.28
C PHE A 9 40.93 -16.49 -7.06
N LEU A 10 39.77 -15.82 -7.01
CA LEU A 10 39.37 -15.06 -5.82
C LEU A 10 39.05 -16.02 -4.67
N SER A 11 39.50 -15.69 -3.46
CA SER A 11 39.07 -16.38 -2.25
C SER A 11 37.71 -15.87 -1.76
N ASP A 12 37.04 -16.62 -0.88
CA ASP A 12 35.78 -16.18 -0.25
C ASP A 12 35.93 -14.83 0.46
N ASP A 13 37.06 -14.63 1.16
CA ASP A 13 37.46 -13.37 1.78
C ASP A 13 37.55 -12.21 0.78
N ASP A 14 37.98 -12.47 -0.45
CA ASP A 14 38.06 -11.46 -1.50
C ASP A 14 36.67 -11.11 -2.04
N ILE A 15 35.80 -12.13 -2.20
CA ILE A 15 34.40 -11.95 -2.62
C ILE A 15 33.64 -11.14 -1.58
N GLU A 16 33.75 -11.49 -0.30
CA GLU A 16 33.12 -10.77 0.82
C GLU A 16 33.55 -9.30 0.82
N LYS A 17 34.85 -9.04 0.70
CA LYS A 17 35.37 -7.66 0.65
C LYS A 17 34.83 -6.90 -0.56
N LEU A 18 34.84 -7.49 -1.76
CA LEU A 18 34.41 -6.84 -2.99
C LEU A 18 32.91 -6.52 -3.00
N PHE A 19 32.09 -7.34 -2.35
CA PHE A 19 30.63 -7.26 -2.37
C PHE A 19 29.99 -6.87 -1.03
N SER A 20 30.78 -6.52 -0.01
CA SER A 20 30.29 -5.88 1.21
C SER A 20 29.47 -4.63 0.86
N GLY A 21 28.27 -4.58 1.44
CA GLY A 21 27.19 -3.63 1.25
C GLY A 21 26.49 -3.71 -0.11
N ALA A 22 26.67 -4.78 -0.88
CA ALA A 22 25.88 -5.05 -2.08
C ALA A 22 24.60 -5.83 -1.73
N PRO A 23 23.42 -5.38 -2.19
CA PRO A 23 22.18 -6.12 -1.99
C PRO A 23 22.23 -7.44 -2.77
N GLN A 24 21.61 -8.49 -2.23
CA GLN A 24 21.35 -9.76 -2.89
C GLN A 24 19.85 -10.09 -2.84
N TYR A 25 19.32 -10.61 -3.95
CA TYR A 25 17.89 -10.73 -4.17
C TYR A 25 17.46 -12.19 -4.12
N PHE A 26 16.44 -12.48 -3.32
CA PHE A 26 15.95 -13.84 -3.09
C PHE A 26 14.43 -13.90 -3.20
N ALA A 27 13.92 -15.09 -3.47
CA ALA A 27 12.50 -15.39 -3.32
C ALA A 27 12.33 -16.71 -2.56
N ARG A 28 11.77 -16.65 -1.35
CA ARG A 28 11.69 -17.80 -0.44
C ARG A 28 10.24 -18.24 -0.28
N SER A 29 9.98 -19.54 -0.29
CA SER A 29 8.67 -20.01 0.20
C SER A 29 8.73 -20.06 1.70
N GLU A 30 7.85 -19.30 2.33
CA GLU A 30 7.69 -19.34 3.76
C GLU A 30 6.73 -20.48 4.10
N SER A 31 7.12 -21.36 5.01
CA SER A 31 6.30 -22.49 5.46
C SER A 31 4.95 -22.07 6.04
N TYR A 32 4.83 -20.79 6.42
CA TYR A 32 3.68 -20.25 7.12
C TYR A 32 2.72 -19.41 6.26
N PHE A 33 3.18 -18.97 5.08
CA PHE A 33 2.36 -18.24 4.12
C PHE A 33 2.21 -19.11 2.87
N PRO A 34 1.22 -20.04 2.85
CA PRO A 34 0.98 -20.86 1.68
C PRO A 34 0.60 -19.96 0.51
N GLY A 35 1.33 -20.05 -0.60
CA GLY A 35 1.11 -19.20 -1.77
C GLY A 35 2.40 -18.89 -2.52
N ALA A 36 2.41 -17.75 -3.20
CA ALA A 36 3.57 -17.29 -3.94
C ALA A 36 4.78 -17.05 -3.00
N PRO A 37 6.02 -17.20 -3.48
CA PRO A 37 7.20 -16.91 -2.67
C PRO A 37 7.20 -15.46 -2.14
N HIS A 38 7.90 -15.22 -1.04
CA HIS A 38 8.17 -13.88 -0.51
C HIS A 38 9.49 -13.36 -1.11
N PRO A 39 9.48 -12.22 -1.82
CA PRO A 39 10.69 -11.58 -2.28
C PRO A 39 11.40 -10.87 -1.11
N SER A 40 12.71 -11.04 -1.01
CA SER A 40 13.51 -10.42 0.06
C SER A 40 14.87 -9.98 -0.47
N VAL A 41 15.38 -8.86 0.06
CA VAL A 41 16.74 -8.40 -0.17
C VAL A 41 17.57 -8.62 1.09
N ALA A 42 18.81 -9.07 0.94
CA ALA A 42 19.73 -9.23 2.07
C ALA A 42 21.14 -8.76 1.74
N PHE A 43 21.90 -8.44 2.79
CA PHE A 43 23.30 -8.05 2.76
C PHE A 43 24.11 -9.09 3.55
N PRO A 44 24.39 -10.27 2.97
CA PRO A 44 24.91 -11.41 3.74
C PRO A 44 26.34 -11.23 4.25
N PHE A 45 27.06 -10.23 3.75
CA PHE A 45 28.45 -9.95 4.11
C PHE A 45 28.58 -8.86 5.19
N ASP A 46 27.47 -8.28 5.65
CA ASP A 46 27.50 -7.13 6.55
C ASP A 46 26.56 -7.35 7.73
N GLU A 47 27.12 -7.32 8.94
CA GLU A 47 26.34 -7.41 10.18
C GLU A 47 25.89 -6.03 10.69
N GLU A 48 26.46 -4.95 10.15
CA GLU A 48 26.19 -3.57 10.54
C GLU A 48 24.72 -3.18 10.22
N LEU A 49 23.97 -2.76 11.25
CA LEU A 49 22.55 -2.38 11.11
C LEU A 49 22.33 -1.30 10.04
N GLU A 50 23.27 -0.37 9.91
CA GLU A 50 23.21 0.70 8.90
C GLU A 50 23.15 0.19 7.45
N ILE A 51 23.72 -0.98 7.19
CA ILE A 51 23.74 -1.64 5.87
C ILE A 51 22.57 -2.63 5.77
N ARG A 52 22.28 -3.37 6.85
CA ARG A 52 21.18 -4.35 6.86
C ARG A 52 19.79 -3.74 6.72
N ASP A 53 19.61 -2.51 7.20
CA ASP A 53 18.32 -1.79 7.16
C ASP A 53 18.19 -0.86 5.94
N LEU A 54 19.09 -0.97 4.94
CA LEU A 54 18.90 -0.29 3.66
C LEU A 54 17.60 -0.81 3.02
N THR A 55 16.71 0.13 2.66
CA THR A 55 15.41 -0.16 2.05
C THR A 55 15.19 0.74 0.84
N ASP A 56 14.40 0.27 -0.11
CA ASP A 56 14.06 0.97 -1.37
C ASP A 56 12.73 1.74 -1.30
N HIS A 57 12.11 1.77 -0.12
CA HIS A 57 10.81 2.35 0.12
C HIS A 57 10.82 3.30 1.31
N VAL A 58 9.81 4.15 1.41
CA VAL A 58 9.67 5.05 2.57
C VAL A 58 9.14 4.31 3.80
N GLN A 59 9.42 4.86 4.98
CA GLN A 59 8.80 4.40 6.23
C GLN A 59 7.40 5.01 6.41
N ILE A 60 6.54 4.31 7.15
CA ILE A 60 5.24 4.83 7.54
C ILE A 60 5.43 6.03 8.48
N GLU A 61 4.97 7.21 8.05
CA GLU A 61 5.26 8.46 8.76
C GLU A 61 4.33 8.74 9.95
N SER A 62 3.18 8.07 10.04
CA SER A 62 2.18 8.28 11.10
C SER A 62 1.57 6.96 11.58
N LYS A 63 1.40 6.82 12.90
CA LYS A 63 0.72 5.69 13.55
C LYS A 63 -0.73 5.50 13.10
N ALA A 64 -1.39 6.56 12.63
CA ALA A 64 -2.72 6.50 12.03
C ALA A 64 -2.79 5.47 10.88
N TRP A 65 -1.68 5.34 10.13
CA TRP A 65 -1.58 4.53 8.93
C TRP A 65 -0.99 3.14 9.19
N SER A 66 -0.71 2.79 10.46
CA SER A 66 -0.16 1.47 10.83
C SER A 66 -1.04 0.28 10.41
N GLY A 67 -2.32 0.52 10.12
CA GLY A 67 -3.23 -0.51 9.59
C GLY A 67 -3.07 -0.82 8.10
N VAL A 68 -2.20 -0.11 7.37
CA VAL A 68 -2.01 -0.32 5.91
C VAL A 68 -1.36 -1.67 5.59
N THR A 69 -0.62 -2.24 6.53
CA THR A 69 0.13 -3.50 6.34
C THR A 69 0.03 -4.40 7.57
N VAL A 70 0.05 -5.73 7.36
CA VAL A 70 0.24 -6.70 8.45
C VAL A 70 1.71 -6.85 8.84
N TRP A 71 2.62 -6.48 7.93
CA TRP A 71 4.05 -6.65 8.14
C TRP A 71 4.53 -5.82 9.33
N PRO A 72 5.39 -6.39 10.20
CA PRO A 72 5.99 -5.63 11.30
C PRO A 72 6.72 -4.41 10.77
N HIS A 73 6.41 -3.24 11.33
CA HIS A 73 7.01 -1.98 10.94
C HIS A 73 7.14 -1.05 12.13
N LEU A 74 8.11 -0.15 12.04
CA LEU A 74 8.23 0.99 12.93
C LEU A 74 7.64 2.21 12.25
N THR A 75 6.83 2.97 12.98
CA THR A 75 6.34 4.26 12.51
C THR A 75 7.30 5.34 12.97
N ARG A 76 7.51 6.34 12.11
CA ARG A 76 8.53 7.38 12.34
C ARG A 76 8.26 8.22 13.59
N ASP A 77 6.99 8.38 13.95
CA ASP A 77 6.57 9.10 15.15
C ASP A 77 7.03 8.40 16.44
N VAL A 78 7.10 7.06 16.50
CA VAL A 78 7.54 6.34 17.70
C VAL A 78 8.94 6.76 18.13
N ASP A 79 9.85 7.06 17.22
CA ASP A 79 11.21 7.48 17.60
C ASP A 79 11.28 8.90 18.16
N HIS A 80 10.33 9.75 17.75
CA HIS A 80 10.30 11.18 18.04
C HIS A 80 9.27 11.59 19.10
N ASP A 81 8.30 10.73 19.41
CA ASP A 81 7.18 10.99 20.31
C ASP A 81 7.24 10.07 21.56
N PRO A 82 7.48 10.62 22.76
CA PRO A 82 7.52 9.84 24.00
C PRO A 82 6.17 9.21 24.36
N GLU A 83 5.03 9.79 23.95
CA GLU A 83 3.71 9.19 24.17
C GLU A 83 3.53 7.94 23.31
N ALA A 84 3.98 8.00 22.06
CA ALA A 84 3.99 6.85 21.16
C ALA A 84 4.88 5.70 21.67
N LYS A 85 6.05 6.01 22.27
CA LYS A 85 6.91 5.00 22.94
C LYS A 85 6.22 4.36 24.14
N LYS A 86 5.61 5.18 25.00
CA LYS A 86 4.89 4.70 26.19
C LYS A 86 3.71 3.80 25.81
N GLU A 87 2.93 4.17 24.80
CA GLU A 87 1.83 3.33 24.31
C GLU A 87 2.35 2.01 23.70
N ALA A 88 3.49 2.03 23.00
CA ALA A 88 4.14 0.83 22.48
C ALA A 88 4.60 -0.10 23.62
N GLU A 89 5.17 0.44 24.69
CA GLU A 89 5.56 -0.30 25.90
C GLU A 89 4.34 -0.87 26.64
N GLU A 90 3.23 -0.13 26.73
CA GLU A 90 1.95 -0.58 27.31
C GLU A 90 1.24 -1.68 26.47
N THR A 91 1.66 -1.86 25.21
CA THR A 91 1.17 -2.92 24.30
C THR A 91 1.98 -4.22 24.30
N ARG A 92 2.99 -4.39 25.16
CA ARG A 92 3.67 -5.69 25.40
C ARG A 92 2.72 -6.70 26.06
N ARG A 93 1.79 -7.23 25.28
CA ARG A 93 0.69 -8.12 25.67
C ARG A 93 0.80 -9.43 24.90
N ALA A 94 0.13 -10.47 25.39
CA ALA A 94 -0.05 -11.70 24.65
C ALA A 94 -0.54 -11.41 23.23
N HIS A 95 0.19 -11.90 22.24
CA HIS A 95 -0.04 -11.56 20.84
C HIS A 95 0.12 -12.79 19.97
N PHE A 96 -0.99 -13.41 19.60
CA PHE A 96 -0.99 -14.44 18.58
C PHE A 96 -0.68 -13.83 17.21
N HIS A 97 0.48 -14.16 16.65
CA HIS A 97 0.87 -13.66 15.34
C HIS A 97 0.14 -14.42 14.22
N VAL A 98 -0.83 -13.75 13.58
CA VAL A 98 -1.58 -14.33 12.46
C VAL A 98 -0.70 -14.35 11.21
N ARG A 99 -0.37 -15.54 10.72
CA ARG A 99 0.52 -15.72 9.57
C ARG A 99 -0.23 -15.62 8.23
N CYS A 100 -0.74 -14.42 7.94
CA CYS A 100 -1.24 -13.99 6.62
C CYS A 100 -0.90 -12.51 6.41
N ALA A 101 -0.59 -12.13 5.17
CA ALA A 101 -0.21 -10.77 4.83
C ALA A 101 -0.79 -10.39 3.47
N GLU A 102 -0.98 -9.08 3.26
CA GLU A 102 -1.46 -8.54 2.00
C GLU A 102 -0.40 -8.63 0.89
N ARG A 103 -0.86 -8.73 -0.35
CA ARG A 103 -0.02 -8.62 -1.55
C ARG A 103 -0.58 -7.58 -2.52
N PRO A 104 0.24 -6.62 -2.99
CA PRO A 104 1.66 -6.42 -2.66
C PRO A 104 1.86 -5.88 -1.24
N ASN A 105 3.05 -6.10 -0.67
CA ASN A 105 3.44 -5.51 0.60
C ASN A 105 3.38 -3.98 0.53
N MET A 106 2.48 -3.41 1.33
CA MET A 106 2.20 -1.98 1.29
C MET A 106 3.35 -1.11 1.77
N LEU A 107 4.33 -1.66 2.52
CA LEU A 107 5.56 -0.93 2.85
C LEU A 107 6.37 -0.59 1.61
N SER A 108 6.42 -1.51 0.64
CA SER A 108 7.19 -1.38 -0.60
C SER A 108 6.39 -0.69 -1.71
N MET A 109 5.14 -0.30 -1.49
CA MET A 109 4.30 0.33 -2.53
C MET A 109 4.64 1.79 -2.81
N GLN A 110 5.35 2.46 -1.90
CA GLN A 110 5.91 3.81 -2.13
C GLN A 110 7.43 3.75 -2.04
N GLY A 111 8.10 3.80 -3.20
CA GLY A 111 9.55 3.82 -3.32
C GLY A 111 10.17 5.11 -2.76
N LEU A 112 11.50 5.14 -2.63
CA LEU A 112 12.20 6.37 -2.24
C LEU A 112 12.12 7.46 -3.32
N GLU A 113 12.07 7.07 -4.58
CA GLU A 113 11.80 7.97 -5.71
C GLU A 113 10.29 8.15 -5.88
N LYS A 114 9.86 9.40 -6.06
CA LYS A 114 8.44 9.70 -6.18
C LYS A 114 7.83 9.00 -7.40
N GLY A 115 6.61 8.49 -7.27
CA GLY A 115 5.89 7.77 -8.33
C GLY A 115 6.46 6.40 -8.67
N THR A 116 7.33 5.86 -7.81
CA THR A 116 7.91 4.52 -7.96
C THR A 116 7.48 3.63 -6.80
N MET A 117 7.70 2.32 -6.93
CA MET A 117 7.60 1.34 -5.85
C MET A 117 8.97 0.71 -5.55
N GLY A 118 9.07 -0.10 -4.50
CA GLY A 118 10.25 -0.89 -4.20
C GLY A 118 10.24 -2.26 -4.90
N TYR A 119 11.35 -2.98 -4.76
CA TYR A 119 11.60 -4.28 -5.37
C TYR A 119 10.55 -5.33 -5.00
N GLN A 120 10.16 -5.38 -3.73
CA GLN A 120 9.22 -6.39 -3.23
C GLN A 120 7.84 -6.22 -3.87
N ALA A 121 7.28 -5.00 -3.81
CA ALA A 121 5.98 -4.70 -4.39
C ALA A 121 5.95 -5.00 -5.90
N ALA A 122 7.01 -4.65 -6.63
CA ALA A 122 7.09 -4.87 -8.07
C ALA A 122 6.95 -6.34 -8.49
N LEU A 123 7.58 -7.26 -7.74
CA LEU A 123 7.45 -8.70 -7.98
C LEU A 123 6.09 -9.25 -7.54
N GLU A 124 5.53 -8.71 -6.47
CA GLU A 124 4.26 -9.17 -5.90
C GLU A 124 3.03 -8.71 -6.69
N LEU A 125 3.11 -7.62 -7.46
CA LEU A 125 2.01 -7.15 -8.31
C LEU A 125 1.49 -8.22 -9.30
N ALA A 126 2.35 -9.14 -9.76
CA ALA A 126 1.93 -10.21 -10.67
C ALA A 126 1.20 -11.37 -9.96
N VAL A 127 1.18 -11.36 -8.62
CA VAL A 127 0.48 -12.33 -7.75
C VAL A 127 -0.33 -11.60 -6.66
N SER A 128 -0.77 -10.37 -6.95
CA SER A 128 -1.47 -9.52 -5.99
C SER A 128 -2.81 -10.11 -5.59
N ASP A 129 -3.29 -9.76 -4.39
CA ASP A 129 -4.62 -10.14 -3.89
C ASP A 129 -5.76 -9.63 -4.81
N SER A 130 -5.50 -8.61 -5.65
CA SER A 130 -6.46 -8.10 -6.64
C SER A 130 -6.78 -9.10 -7.76
N LEU A 131 -5.93 -10.11 -7.99
CA LEU A 131 -6.13 -11.13 -9.03
C LEU A 131 -7.05 -12.28 -8.58
N GLU A 132 -7.39 -12.34 -7.29
CA GLU A 132 -8.30 -13.36 -6.79
C GLU A 132 -9.69 -13.18 -7.41
N GLU A 133 -10.28 -14.28 -7.85
CA GLU A 133 -11.65 -14.32 -8.37
C GLU A 133 -12.63 -13.83 -7.30
N GLU A 134 -13.81 -13.38 -7.70
CA GLU A 134 -14.80 -12.91 -6.76
C GLU A 134 -15.37 -14.05 -5.90
N GLN A 135 -15.82 -13.71 -4.68
CA GLN A 135 -16.34 -14.70 -3.77
C GLN A 135 -17.70 -15.23 -4.26
N PHE A 136 -17.74 -16.49 -4.68
CA PHE A 136 -18.96 -17.15 -5.14
C PHE A 136 -20.13 -16.97 -4.17
N GLY A 137 -21.28 -16.52 -4.70
CA GLY A 137 -22.53 -16.44 -3.95
C GLY A 137 -22.65 -15.26 -2.99
N PHE A 138 -21.66 -14.37 -2.94
CA PHE A 138 -21.68 -13.10 -2.22
C PHE A 138 -21.75 -11.88 -3.15
N GLU A 139 -22.06 -12.11 -4.43
CA GLU A 139 -22.01 -11.15 -5.55
C GLU A 139 -22.73 -9.82 -5.30
N SER A 140 -23.84 -9.81 -4.55
CA SER A 140 -24.58 -8.61 -4.15
C SER A 140 -24.67 -8.48 -2.62
N LEU A 141 -24.85 -7.27 -2.08
CA LEU A 141 -25.10 -7.05 -0.64
C LEU A 141 -26.46 -7.60 -0.16
N GLY A 142 -27.41 -7.87 -1.05
CA GLY A 142 -28.78 -8.28 -0.68
C GLY A 142 -29.12 -9.67 -1.16
N THR A 143 -28.98 -9.94 -2.46
CA THR A 143 -29.30 -11.26 -3.01
C THR A 143 -28.11 -12.19 -2.85
N LYS A 144 -28.24 -13.17 -1.96
CA LYS A 144 -27.23 -14.24 -1.77
C LYS A 144 -27.61 -15.47 -2.57
N ALA A 145 -26.59 -16.16 -3.10
CA ALA A 145 -26.83 -17.45 -3.72
C ALA A 145 -27.48 -18.41 -2.72
N ARG A 146 -28.37 -19.27 -3.22
CA ARG A 146 -29.10 -20.25 -2.40
C ARG A 146 -28.18 -21.07 -1.49
N ALA A 147 -26.98 -21.41 -1.96
CA ALA A 147 -25.99 -22.13 -1.18
C ALA A 147 -25.54 -21.37 0.09
N VAL A 148 -25.44 -20.05 0.04
CA VAL A 148 -25.09 -19.18 1.17
C VAL A 148 -26.23 -19.09 2.17
N VAL A 149 -27.45 -18.88 1.68
CA VAL A 149 -28.67 -18.84 2.50
C VAL A 149 -28.85 -20.16 3.26
N GLU A 150 -28.80 -21.29 2.56
CA GLU A 150 -28.94 -22.62 3.17
C GLU A 150 -27.79 -22.93 4.16
N ALA A 151 -26.56 -22.46 3.89
CA ALA A 151 -25.44 -22.63 4.80
C ALA A 151 -25.62 -21.83 6.10
N ARG A 152 -26.07 -20.57 5.99
CA ARG A 152 -26.40 -19.68 7.12
C ARG A 152 -27.58 -20.18 7.94
N GLU A 153 -28.65 -20.65 7.31
CA GLU A 153 -29.77 -21.31 8.00
C GLU A 153 -29.31 -22.56 8.76
N ARG A 154 -28.52 -23.41 8.11
CA ARG A 154 -27.95 -24.62 8.74
C ARG A 154 -27.04 -24.25 9.92
N MET A 155 -26.29 -23.15 9.83
CA MET A 155 -25.39 -22.66 10.89
C MET A 155 -26.16 -22.29 12.17
N LEU A 156 -27.36 -21.70 12.04
CA LEU A 156 -28.21 -21.27 13.16
C LEU A 156 -29.23 -22.32 13.61
N SER A 157 -29.46 -23.36 12.80
CA SER A 157 -30.39 -24.47 13.08
C SER A 157 -30.07 -25.21 14.39
N ARG A 158 -30.98 -26.08 14.86
CA ARG A 158 -30.77 -26.89 16.08
C ARG A 158 -29.50 -27.75 16.01
N ASP A 159 -29.15 -28.22 14.82
CA ASP A 159 -27.95 -29.03 14.56
C ASP A 159 -26.76 -28.17 14.09
N GLY A 160 -26.91 -26.85 14.05
CA GLY A 160 -25.89 -25.88 13.68
C GLY A 160 -24.90 -25.55 14.80
N TRP A 161 -23.87 -24.77 14.49
CA TRP A 161 -22.84 -24.38 15.46
C TRP A 161 -23.27 -23.23 16.37
N LEU A 162 -24.10 -22.29 15.90
CA LEU A 162 -24.32 -21.00 16.56
C LEU A 162 -25.76 -20.78 16.99
N HIS A 163 -25.96 -20.21 18.18
CA HIS A 163 -27.26 -19.68 18.58
C HIS A 163 -27.54 -18.37 17.83
N ARG A 164 -28.80 -18.13 17.44
CA ARG A 164 -29.22 -16.81 16.95
C ARG A 164 -29.34 -15.89 18.18
N LEU A 165 -28.57 -14.82 18.19
CA LEU A 165 -28.53 -13.88 19.31
C LEU A 165 -29.35 -12.63 18.99
N PRO A 166 -30.10 -12.07 19.95
CA PRO A 166 -30.58 -10.71 19.85
C PRO A 166 -29.42 -9.75 19.63
N GLN A 167 -29.64 -8.69 18.85
CA GLN A 167 -28.58 -7.72 18.53
C GLN A 167 -27.97 -7.06 19.77
N THR A 168 -28.76 -6.83 20.82
CA THR A 168 -28.30 -6.32 22.12
C THR A 168 -27.26 -7.24 22.76
N GLU A 169 -27.55 -8.53 22.82
CA GLU A 169 -26.69 -9.55 23.42
C GLU A 169 -25.40 -9.73 22.60
N LEU A 170 -25.51 -9.67 21.27
CA LEU A 170 -24.35 -9.68 20.38
C LEU A 170 -23.41 -8.51 20.69
N LEU A 171 -23.95 -7.29 20.80
CA LEU A 171 -23.16 -6.08 21.09
C LEU A 171 -22.57 -6.09 22.50
N ASP A 172 -23.30 -6.57 23.51
CA ASP A 172 -22.78 -6.77 24.87
C ASP A 172 -21.62 -7.76 24.89
N ARG A 173 -21.71 -8.86 24.13
CA ARG A 173 -20.61 -9.84 24.03
C ARG A 173 -19.39 -9.27 23.31
N LEU A 174 -19.57 -8.48 22.25
CA LEU A 174 -18.48 -7.78 21.59
C LEU A 174 -17.78 -6.79 22.52
N LYS A 175 -18.55 -6.02 23.30
CA LYS A 175 -18.03 -5.11 24.32
C LYS A 175 -17.20 -5.87 25.37
N ARG A 176 -17.73 -6.99 25.89
CA ARG A 176 -17.00 -7.88 26.81
C ARG A 176 -15.69 -8.40 26.21
N ASN A 177 -15.69 -8.83 24.94
CA ASN A 177 -14.46 -9.31 24.29
C ASN A 177 -13.42 -8.21 24.14
N ALA A 178 -13.84 -6.97 23.86
CA ALA A 178 -12.95 -5.81 23.85
C ALA A 178 -12.30 -5.59 25.22
N ASP A 179 -13.07 -5.72 26.31
CA ASP A 179 -12.54 -5.60 27.68
C ASP A 179 -11.57 -6.76 28.04
N ILE A 180 -11.89 -7.99 27.63
CA ILE A 180 -11.01 -9.16 27.83
C ILE A 180 -9.68 -8.96 27.09
N TYR A 181 -9.75 -8.59 25.81
CA TYR A 181 -8.59 -8.34 24.97
C TYR A 181 -7.71 -7.22 25.53
N ARG A 182 -8.33 -6.13 26.00
CA ARG A 182 -7.60 -4.98 26.54
C ARG A 182 -6.93 -5.25 27.88
N ASN A 183 -7.54 -6.10 28.71
CA ASN A 183 -7.04 -6.40 30.05
C ASN A 183 -6.24 -7.72 30.12
N ASN A 184 -6.11 -8.43 28.99
CA ASN A 184 -5.49 -9.76 28.87
C ASN A 184 -5.90 -10.71 30.02
N ASN A 185 -7.19 -10.73 30.37
CA ASN A 185 -7.65 -11.35 31.62
C ASN A 185 -8.29 -12.73 31.41
N LEU A 186 -8.30 -13.28 30.19
CA LEU A 186 -8.93 -14.57 29.92
C LEU A 186 -8.26 -15.71 30.69
N ARG A 187 -6.92 -15.68 30.84
CA ARG A 187 -6.17 -16.66 31.65
C ARG A 187 -6.55 -16.69 33.13
N LYS A 188 -7.17 -15.63 33.65
CA LYS A 188 -7.61 -15.58 35.05
C LYS A 188 -8.86 -16.44 35.29
N LYS A 189 -9.55 -16.85 34.22
CA LYS A 189 -10.74 -17.69 34.28
C LYS A 189 -10.36 -19.17 34.13
N THR A 190 -11.15 -20.04 34.73
CA THR A 190 -10.97 -21.49 34.60
C THR A 190 -11.40 -22.01 33.22
N SER A 191 -10.89 -23.18 32.80
CA SER A 191 -11.31 -23.84 31.55
C SER A 191 -12.83 -24.05 31.50
N LEU A 192 -13.45 -24.44 32.64
CA LEU A 192 -14.89 -24.66 32.73
C LEU A 192 -15.70 -23.36 32.57
N GLU A 193 -15.27 -22.26 33.19
CA GLU A 193 -15.94 -20.95 33.05
C GLU A 193 -15.87 -20.44 31.60
N THR A 194 -14.70 -20.53 30.97
CA THR A 194 -14.53 -20.09 29.57
C THR A 194 -15.28 -20.97 28.58
N TYR A 195 -15.38 -22.28 28.87
CA TYR A 195 -16.18 -23.22 28.11
C TYR A 195 -17.67 -22.89 28.23
N ASN A 196 -18.16 -22.71 29.46
CA ASN A 196 -19.57 -22.43 29.70
C ASN A 196 -19.99 -21.10 29.07
N ASP A 197 -19.17 -20.05 29.19
CA ASP A 197 -19.42 -18.74 28.56
C ASP A 197 -19.50 -18.83 27.03
N LEU A 198 -18.78 -19.78 26.41
CA LEU A 198 -18.83 -19.99 24.96
C LEU A 198 -20.05 -20.82 24.54
N PHE A 199 -20.24 -21.99 25.17
CA PHE A 199 -21.15 -23.03 24.70
C PHE A 199 -22.57 -22.97 25.28
N HIS A 200 -22.82 -22.16 26.32
CA HIS A 200 -24.19 -21.93 26.78
C HIS A 200 -24.87 -20.76 26.08
N VAL A 201 -24.08 -19.83 25.51
CA VAL A 201 -24.60 -18.57 24.98
C VAL A 201 -24.41 -18.49 23.47
N LEU A 202 -23.19 -18.64 22.96
CA LEU A 202 -22.87 -18.37 21.56
C LEU A 202 -22.89 -19.64 20.69
N MET A 203 -22.23 -20.71 21.14
CA MET A 203 -22.01 -21.93 20.37
C MET A 203 -22.75 -23.13 20.93
N ARG A 204 -23.02 -24.16 20.11
CA ARG A 204 -23.52 -25.47 20.55
C ARG A 204 -22.38 -26.50 20.65
N PRO A 205 -22.37 -27.38 21.67
CA PRO A 205 -21.29 -28.35 21.88
C PRO A 205 -21.34 -29.55 20.91
N ASN A 206 -22.45 -29.76 20.20
CA ASN A 206 -22.82 -31.00 19.50
C ASN A 206 -21.88 -31.44 18.36
N LYS A 207 -20.90 -30.61 17.96
CA LYS A 207 -19.97 -30.87 16.85
C LYS A 207 -18.49 -30.71 17.23
N MET A 208 -18.18 -30.57 18.52
CA MET A 208 -16.81 -30.37 18.98
C MET A 208 -15.97 -31.64 18.77
N VAL A 209 -14.86 -31.51 18.05
CA VAL A 209 -13.86 -32.57 18.01
C VAL A 209 -12.93 -32.37 19.19
N ILE A 210 -12.87 -33.38 20.06
CA ILE A 210 -12.04 -33.39 21.26
C ILE A 210 -10.58 -33.61 20.82
N VAL A 211 -9.81 -32.53 20.77
CA VAL A 211 -8.37 -32.53 20.48
C VAL A 211 -7.60 -32.90 21.75
N ASP A 212 -7.88 -32.20 22.86
CA ASP A 212 -7.39 -32.59 24.17
C ASP A 212 -8.38 -33.54 24.83
N LYS A 213 -7.98 -34.82 24.90
CA LYS A 213 -8.76 -35.89 25.52
C LYS A 213 -8.72 -35.86 27.05
N LYS A 214 -7.79 -35.11 27.66
CA LYS A 214 -7.62 -35.05 29.12
C LYS A 214 -8.56 -34.05 29.77
N ASP A 215 -8.73 -32.88 29.15
CA ASP A 215 -9.67 -31.86 29.58
C ASP A 215 -10.65 -31.52 28.43
N PRO A 216 -11.89 -32.03 28.48
CA PRO A 216 -12.94 -31.70 27.51
C PRO A 216 -13.22 -30.20 27.42
N HIS A 217 -13.03 -29.44 28.50
CA HIS A 217 -13.31 -28.02 28.60
C HIS A 217 -12.11 -27.13 28.23
N SER A 218 -10.99 -27.72 27.83
CA SER A 218 -9.75 -27.01 27.52
C SER A 218 -9.92 -25.92 26.45
N LEU A 219 -9.09 -24.88 26.52
CA LEU A 219 -9.03 -23.83 25.50
C LEU A 219 -8.72 -24.40 24.11
N ALA A 220 -7.92 -25.47 24.01
CA ALA A 220 -7.61 -26.13 22.74
C ALA A 220 -8.87 -26.68 22.04
N ASN A 221 -9.77 -27.32 22.81
CA ASN A 221 -11.04 -27.82 22.28
C ASN A 221 -11.99 -26.67 21.88
N GLN A 222 -12.04 -25.60 22.68
CA GLN A 222 -12.80 -24.39 22.37
C GLN A 222 -12.30 -23.71 21.08
N ILE A 223 -10.98 -23.57 20.92
CA ILE A 223 -10.32 -23.05 19.71
C ILE A 223 -10.67 -23.91 18.49
N SER A 224 -10.60 -25.24 18.62
CA SER A 224 -10.93 -26.16 17.52
C SER A 224 -12.38 -25.99 17.05
N ALA A 225 -13.33 -25.81 17.98
CA ALA A 225 -14.73 -25.58 17.64
C ALA A 225 -14.94 -24.24 16.89
N LEU A 226 -14.36 -23.16 17.42
CA LEU A 226 -14.41 -21.83 16.79
C LEU A 226 -13.77 -21.84 15.39
N LEU A 227 -12.63 -22.52 15.26
CA LEU A 227 -11.91 -22.63 13.99
C LEU A 227 -12.75 -23.34 12.92
N LYS A 228 -13.43 -24.42 13.28
CA LYS A 228 -14.33 -25.14 12.36
C LYS A 228 -15.59 -24.34 12.03
N CYS A 229 -16.09 -23.55 12.98
CA CYS A 229 -17.23 -22.67 12.75
C CYS A 229 -16.87 -21.58 11.73
N LEU A 230 -15.74 -20.89 11.91
CA LEU A 230 -15.25 -19.86 10.98
C LEU A 230 -14.78 -20.44 9.64
N GLY A 231 -14.28 -21.68 9.63
CA GLY A 231 -13.89 -22.38 8.40
C GLY A 231 -15.06 -22.97 7.60
N ALA A 232 -16.31 -22.77 8.03
CA ALA A 232 -17.47 -23.30 7.33
C ALA A 232 -17.67 -22.61 5.97
N PRO A 233 -17.82 -23.38 4.87
CA PRO A 233 -17.99 -22.81 3.54
C PRO A 233 -19.33 -22.08 3.40
N ASN A 234 -19.34 -21.01 2.59
CA ASN A 234 -20.53 -20.25 2.21
C ASN A 234 -21.30 -19.57 3.37
N VAL A 235 -20.67 -19.31 4.51
CA VAL A 235 -21.31 -18.63 5.65
C VAL A 235 -20.79 -17.20 5.82
N TRP A 236 -19.47 -17.05 5.75
CA TRP A 236 -18.74 -15.85 6.14
C TRP A 236 -18.26 -15.06 4.93
N ILE A 237 -18.12 -13.74 5.11
CA ILE A 237 -17.49 -12.87 4.11
C ILE A 237 -15.99 -13.16 4.12
N ASP A 238 -15.41 -13.41 2.95
CA ASP A 238 -13.99 -13.71 2.81
C ASP A 238 -13.18 -12.44 2.53
N LEU A 239 -12.57 -11.92 3.59
CA LEU A 239 -11.72 -10.73 3.56
C LEU A 239 -10.34 -10.95 2.92
N SER A 240 -10.04 -12.17 2.46
CA SER A 240 -8.88 -12.38 1.58
C SER A 240 -9.06 -11.68 0.24
N HIS A 241 -10.30 -11.48 -0.22
CA HIS A 241 -10.59 -10.69 -1.42
C HIS A 241 -10.60 -9.19 -1.09
N VAL A 242 -9.85 -8.41 -1.89
CA VAL A 242 -9.67 -6.95 -1.70
C VAL A 242 -11.01 -6.20 -1.64
N GLU A 243 -11.99 -6.65 -2.41
CA GLU A 243 -13.33 -6.10 -2.45
C GLU A 243 -14.00 -6.01 -1.08
N TRP A 244 -13.96 -7.11 -0.31
CA TRP A 244 -14.61 -7.18 0.99
C TRP A 244 -13.85 -6.37 2.04
N ARG A 245 -12.54 -6.17 1.85
CA ARG A 245 -11.73 -5.26 2.67
C ARG A 245 -12.22 -3.81 2.54
N VAL A 246 -12.69 -3.44 1.35
CA VAL A 246 -13.27 -2.12 1.06
C VAL A 246 -14.73 -2.05 1.56
N ARG A 247 -15.60 -3.00 1.16
CA ARG A 247 -17.04 -2.98 1.49
C ARG A 247 -17.35 -3.13 2.98
N LEU A 248 -16.39 -3.55 3.80
CA LEU A 248 -16.53 -3.67 5.25
C LEU A 248 -17.20 -2.42 5.87
N GLY A 249 -16.74 -1.23 5.48
CA GLY A 249 -17.27 0.03 5.98
C GLY A 249 -18.69 0.31 5.50
N GLN A 250 -18.99 -0.04 4.25
CA GLN A 250 -20.31 0.10 3.66
C GLN A 250 -21.36 -0.72 4.44
N ILE A 251 -21.04 -1.97 4.79
CA ILE A 251 -21.94 -2.86 5.54
C ILE A 251 -22.18 -2.35 6.97
N LEU A 252 -21.13 -1.89 7.65
CA LEU A 252 -21.22 -1.48 9.06
C LEU A 252 -21.82 -0.10 9.24
N TRP A 253 -21.44 0.85 8.38
CA TRP A 253 -21.65 2.28 8.55
C TRP A 253 -22.65 2.90 7.57
N GLY A 254 -23.11 2.15 6.57
CA GLY A 254 -24.22 2.55 5.69
C GLY A 254 -25.51 2.76 6.47
N ALA A 255 -26.35 3.71 6.03
CA ALA A 255 -27.59 4.07 6.71
C ALA A 255 -28.70 3.00 6.54
N PRO A 256 -29.56 2.74 7.55
CA PRO A 256 -30.56 1.65 7.52
C PRO A 256 -31.73 1.84 6.54
N HIS A 257 -32.05 3.07 6.13
CA HIS A 257 -33.23 3.37 5.30
C HIS A 257 -32.87 3.82 3.88
N GLY A 258 -31.58 3.85 3.52
CA GLY A 258 -31.16 4.84 2.54
C GLY A 258 -31.48 6.26 3.07
N ASP A 259 -30.93 7.27 2.44
CA ASP A 259 -31.62 8.54 2.49
C ASP A 259 -32.80 8.37 1.53
N GLU A 260 -34.03 8.20 2.06
CA GLU A 260 -35.24 8.26 1.25
C GLU A 260 -35.30 9.63 0.58
N LEU A 261 -34.78 9.72 -0.64
CA LEU A 261 -35.14 10.75 -1.60
C LEU A 261 -36.31 10.21 -2.42
N ASP A 262 -37.32 11.06 -2.61
CA ASP A 262 -38.58 10.79 -3.31
C ASP A 262 -38.37 10.75 -4.84
N ASP A 263 -37.41 9.95 -5.28
CA ASP A 263 -37.19 9.60 -6.67
C ASP A 263 -36.77 8.12 -6.69
N ASP A 264 -37.41 7.31 -7.52
CA ASP A 264 -37.43 5.82 -7.58
C ASP A 264 -36.05 5.13 -7.69
N THR A 265 -35.13 5.42 -6.77
CA THR A 265 -33.69 5.16 -6.88
C THR A 265 -33.16 4.60 -5.56
N ALA A 266 -33.77 3.51 -5.12
CA ALA A 266 -33.32 2.72 -3.98
C ALA A 266 -31.87 2.23 -4.17
N ILE A 267 -31.14 2.07 -3.08
CA ILE A 267 -29.85 1.35 -3.03
C ILE A 267 -30.01 0.00 -3.77
N VAL A 268 -29.43 -0.11 -4.96
CA VAL A 268 -29.68 -1.19 -5.95
C VAL A 268 -29.26 -2.58 -5.47
N ASP A 269 -28.55 -2.66 -4.34
CA ASP A 269 -27.88 -3.88 -3.90
C ASP A 269 -28.66 -4.72 -2.89
N ALA A 270 -29.77 -4.22 -2.35
CA ALA A 270 -30.64 -5.00 -1.47
C ALA A 270 -32.10 -4.59 -1.69
N GLU A 271 -32.96 -5.55 -1.98
CA GLU A 271 -34.37 -5.30 -2.28
C GLU A 271 -35.10 -4.71 -1.05
N SER A 272 -34.52 -4.89 0.15
CA SER A 272 -35.09 -4.41 1.41
C SER A 272 -34.05 -3.90 2.43
N ALA A 273 -34.47 -2.99 3.30
CA ALA A 273 -33.71 -2.60 4.50
C ALA A 273 -33.43 -3.80 5.44
N ALA A 274 -34.27 -4.83 5.38
CA ALA A 274 -34.12 -6.06 6.15
C ALA A 274 -32.90 -6.88 5.71
N GLU A 275 -32.61 -6.98 4.41
CA GLU A 275 -31.42 -7.65 3.88
C GLU A 275 -30.13 -6.97 4.34
N ARG A 276 -30.08 -5.63 4.31
CA ARG A 276 -28.92 -4.87 4.82
C ARG A 276 -28.70 -5.11 6.32
N ALA A 277 -29.79 -5.15 7.09
CA ALA A 277 -29.72 -5.45 8.52
C ALA A 277 -29.23 -6.89 8.79
N GLU A 278 -29.63 -7.85 7.96
CA GLU A 278 -29.18 -9.24 8.06
C GLU A 278 -27.69 -9.37 7.71
N GLU A 279 -27.18 -8.73 6.64
CA GLU A 279 -25.74 -8.75 6.36
C GLU A 279 -24.92 -8.09 7.46
N LYS A 280 -25.39 -6.95 7.98
CA LYS A 280 -24.75 -6.30 9.13
C LYS A 280 -24.74 -7.21 10.35
N TYR A 281 -25.82 -7.95 10.60
CA TYR A 281 -25.88 -8.94 11.67
C TYR A 281 -24.85 -10.06 11.46
N TRP A 282 -24.75 -10.64 10.26
CA TRP A 282 -23.77 -11.69 9.95
C TRP A 282 -22.33 -11.22 10.07
N LEU A 283 -22.03 -10.00 9.64
CA LEU A 283 -20.69 -9.43 9.79
C LEU A 283 -20.35 -9.18 11.27
N LEU A 284 -21.28 -8.63 12.06
CA LEU A 284 -21.08 -8.47 13.50
C LEU A 284 -20.93 -9.82 14.21
N LEU A 285 -21.64 -10.85 13.76
CA LEU A 285 -21.49 -12.22 14.26
C LEU A 285 -20.12 -12.81 13.88
N GLN A 286 -19.63 -12.56 12.66
CA GLN A 286 -18.28 -12.96 12.22
C GLN A 286 -17.21 -12.30 13.08
N ILE A 287 -17.34 -10.99 13.35
CA ILE A 287 -16.44 -10.25 14.26
C ILE A 287 -16.51 -10.86 15.67
N LEU A 288 -17.70 -11.19 16.17
CA LEU A 288 -17.87 -11.80 17.49
C LEU A 288 -17.17 -13.15 17.58
N VAL A 289 -17.46 -14.08 16.68
CA VAL A 289 -16.85 -15.41 16.67
C VAL A 289 -15.33 -15.32 16.49
N SER A 290 -14.86 -14.42 15.61
CA SER A 290 -13.42 -14.20 15.40
C SER A 290 -12.75 -13.57 16.62
N SER A 291 -13.42 -12.67 17.34
CA SER A 291 -12.90 -12.09 18.58
C SER A 291 -12.82 -13.12 19.71
N GLU A 292 -13.79 -14.04 19.82
CA GLU A 292 -13.75 -15.16 20.77
C GLU A 292 -12.58 -16.11 20.49
N LEU A 293 -12.29 -16.36 19.21
CA LEU A 293 -11.13 -17.14 18.79
C LEU A 293 -9.83 -16.41 19.12
N LEU A 294 -9.72 -15.14 18.76
CA LEU A 294 -8.52 -14.33 18.95
C LEU A 294 -8.13 -14.21 20.43
N VAL A 295 -9.06 -13.88 21.34
CA VAL A 295 -8.75 -13.76 22.77
C VAL A 295 -8.30 -15.08 23.39
N ARG A 296 -8.79 -16.22 22.87
CA ARG A 296 -8.36 -17.56 23.29
C ARG A 296 -6.98 -17.91 22.76
N LEU A 297 -6.70 -17.57 21.49
CA LEU A 297 -5.38 -17.71 20.87
C LEU A 297 -4.34 -16.86 21.61
N ASP A 298 -4.63 -15.58 21.87
CA ASP A 298 -3.75 -14.71 22.65
C ASP A 298 -3.51 -15.31 24.04
N ALA A 299 -4.56 -15.80 24.71
CA ALA A 299 -4.44 -16.44 26.02
C ALA A 299 -3.50 -17.65 26.01
N ILE A 300 -3.55 -18.56 25.04
CA ILE A 300 -2.63 -19.73 25.03
C ILE A 300 -1.19 -19.36 24.64
N THR A 301 -0.97 -18.28 23.89
CA THR A 301 0.37 -17.79 23.52
C THR A 301 1.00 -16.86 24.55
N ASP A 302 0.24 -16.39 25.53
CA ASP A 302 0.76 -15.54 26.60
C ASP A 302 1.96 -16.20 27.32
N GLY A 303 3.05 -15.46 27.47
CA GLY A 303 4.31 -15.95 28.07
C GLY A 303 5.24 -16.75 27.14
N GLU A 304 4.97 -16.84 25.84
CA GLU A 304 5.88 -17.50 24.86
C GLU A 304 7.29 -16.89 24.86
N GLU A 305 7.39 -15.56 24.94
CA GLU A 305 8.66 -14.81 24.98
C GLU A 305 9.55 -15.18 26.19
N TYR A 306 8.95 -15.74 27.25
CA TYR A 306 9.63 -16.19 28.47
C TYR A 306 9.73 -17.71 28.59
N GLY A 307 9.36 -18.46 27.53
CA GLY A 307 9.34 -19.93 27.54
C GLY A 307 8.23 -20.54 28.41
N GLN A 308 7.21 -19.76 28.79
CA GLN A 308 6.11 -20.15 29.68
C GLN A 308 4.76 -20.34 28.93
N ALA A 309 4.77 -20.36 27.59
CA ALA A 309 3.56 -20.62 26.81
C ALA A 309 2.98 -22.00 27.16
N SER A 310 1.66 -22.05 27.38
CA SER A 310 0.94 -23.32 27.53
C SER A 310 0.72 -24.02 26.19
N PHE A 311 0.93 -23.30 25.08
CA PHE A 311 0.71 -23.79 23.73
C PHE A 311 1.95 -24.51 23.18
N ARG A 312 1.79 -25.76 22.74
CA ARG A 312 2.92 -26.51 22.18
C ARG A 312 3.13 -26.08 20.73
N ALA A 313 4.37 -26.10 20.25
CA ALA A 313 4.69 -25.83 18.84
C ALA A 313 3.89 -26.71 17.85
N ILE A 314 3.54 -27.94 18.24
CA ILE A 314 2.70 -28.83 17.42
C ILE A 314 1.27 -28.32 17.24
N ASP A 315 0.74 -27.60 18.22
CA ASP A 315 -0.62 -27.05 18.19
C ASP A 315 -0.67 -25.81 17.27
N VAL A 316 0.42 -25.03 17.20
CA VAL A 316 0.60 -23.97 16.18
C VAL A 316 0.54 -24.58 14.78
N VAL A 317 1.27 -25.67 14.55
CA VAL A 317 1.26 -26.36 13.24
C VAL A 317 -0.12 -26.92 12.91
N GLN A 318 -0.84 -27.46 13.89
CA GLN A 318 -2.21 -27.94 13.68
C GLN A 318 -3.18 -26.80 13.35
N PHE A 319 -3.07 -25.68 14.07
CA PHE A 319 -3.85 -24.48 13.78
C PHE A 319 -3.56 -23.98 12.36
N GLU A 320 -2.29 -23.83 11.98
CA GLU A 320 -1.88 -23.36 10.66
C GLU A 320 -2.38 -24.25 9.52
N ARG A 321 -2.45 -25.56 9.75
CA ARG A 321 -3.02 -26.51 8.78
C ARG A 321 -4.54 -26.43 8.66
N ALA A 322 -5.23 -26.02 9.73
CA ALA A 322 -6.68 -26.00 9.79
C ALA A 322 -7.29 -24.63 9.48
N ALA A 323 -6.55 -23.52 9.68
CA ALA A 323 -6.99 -22.17 9.37
C ALA A 323 -6.77 -21.84 7.89
N ASN A 324 -7.86 -21.72 7.14
CA ASN A 324 -7.84 -21.21 5.76
C ASN A 324 -7.61 -19.69 5.73
N ALA A 325 -7.42 -19.12 4.54
CA ALA A 325 -7.17 -17.69 4.36
C ALA A 325 -8.29 -16.82 4.96
N SER A 326 -9.56 -17.15 4.68
CA SER A 326 -10.75 -16.47 5.22
C SER A 326 -10.73 -16.33 6.75
N VAL A 327 -10.38 -17.42 7.46
CA VAL A 327 -10.26 -17.40 8.93
C VAL A 327 -9.14 -16.46 9.37
N LYS A 328 -7.97 -16.55 8.72
CA LYS A 328 -6.82 -15.70 9.08
C LYS A 328 -7.13 -14.21 8.88
N TRP A 329 -7.78 -13.84 7.78
CA TRP A 329 -8.24 -12.47 7.54
C TRP A 329 -9.34 -12.04 8.51
N SER A 330 -10.22 -12.95 8.94
CA SER A 330 -11.22 -12.67 9.99
C SER A 330 -10.57 -12.39 11.35
N LEU A 331 -9.44 -13.03 11.67
CA LEU A 331 -8.65 -12.73 12.88
C LEU A 331 -7.99 -11.35 12.80
N LEU A 332 -7.50 -10.94 11.62
CA LEU A 332 -7.00 -9.58 11.41
C LEU A 332 -8.11 -8.53 11.61
N LEU A 333 -9.31 -8.79 11.09
CA LEU A 333 -10.48 -7.93 11.32
C LEU A 333 -10.81 -7.85 12.81
N ALA A 334 -10.88 -8.98 13.51
CA ALA A 334 -11.15 -9.02 14.94
C ALA A 334 -10.11 -8.22 15.74
N ARG A 335 -8.82 -8.34 15.37
CA ARG A 335 -7.75 -7.58 16.01
C ARG A 335 -7.92 -6.07 15.78
N SER A 336 -8.23 -5.66 14.56
CA SER A 336 -8.50 -4.26 14.21
C SER A 336 -9.70 -3.72 15.00
N TRP A 337 -10.80 -4.49 15.06
CA TRP A 337 -12.00 -4.16 15.83
C TRP A 337 -11.72 -3.97 17.32
N LEU A 338 -11.13 -4.97 17.99
CA LEU A 338 -10.88 -4.92 19.44
C LEU A 338 -9.93 -3.78 19.85
N LYS A 339 -8.96 -3.47 18.97
CA LYS A 339 -8.02 -2.36 19.15
C LYS A 339 -8.70 -1.00 18.99
N ASN A 340 -9.41 -0.79 17.88
CA ASN A 340 -9.81 0.54 17.42
C ASN A 340 -11.26 0.93 17.74
N ILE A 341 -12.17 -0.03 17.96
CA ILE A 341 -13.60 0.23 18.15
C ILE A 341 -14.00 0.20 19.63
N GLU A 342 -14.86 1.12 20.04
CA GLU A 342 -15.52 1.15 21.34
C GLU A 342 -17.04 1.06 21.17
N ILE A 343 -17.65 0.21 22.00
CA ILE A 343 -19.09 0.05 22.10
C ILE A 343 -19.53 0.63 23.44
N VAL A 344 -20.27 1.73 23.41
CA VAL A 344 -20.82 2.40 24.59
C VAL A 344 -22.30 2.05 24.70
N ARG A 345 -22.73 1.69 25.91
CA ARG A 345 -24.14 1.48 26.24
C ARG A 345 -24.59 2.71 27.02
N GLU A 346 -25.55 3.45 26.47
CA GLU A 346 -26.07 4.69 27.06
C GLU A 346 -27.47 4.42 27.64
N GLU A 347 -27.70 4.90 28.86
CA GLU A 347 -28.99 4.85 29.54
C GLU A 347 -29.82 6.08 29.16
N HIS A 348 -31.14 5.93 28.96
CA HIS A 348 -32.04 7.06 28.76
C HIS A 348 -32.00 7.98 29.99
N ALA A 349 -31.33 9.12 29.88
CA ALA A 349 -31.51 10.20 30.86
C ALA A 349 -32.90 10.81 30.66
N SER A 350 -33.71 10.85 31.72
CA SER A 350 -35.00 11.57 31.73
C SER A 350 -34.79 13.02 31.23
N PRO A 351 -35.66 13.55 30.35
CA PRO A 351 -35.46 14.88 29.82
C PRO A 351 -35.75 15.91 30.93
N VAL A 352 -34.70 16.40 31.59
CA VAL A 352 -34.79 17.67 32.32
C VAL A 352 -34.77 18.76 31.26
N GLN A 353 -35.92 19.40 31.02
CA GLN A 353 -36.02 20.56 30.14
C GLN A 353 -35.05 21.66 30.62
N PRO A 354 -34.07 22.09 29.81
CA PRO A 354 -33.35 23.33 30.08
C PRO A 354 -34.18 24.49 29.53
N GLU A 355 -34.38 25.52 30.35
CA GLU A 355 -34.98 26.78 29.92
C GLU A 355 -34.22 27.38 28.73
N VAL A 356 -34.95 27.67 27.66
CA VAL A 356 -34.45 28.30 26.44
C VAL A 356 -34.03 29.74 26.76
N ARG A 357 -32.73 29.99 26.97
CA ARG A 357 -32.17 31.34 26.84
C ARG A 357 -31.95 31.64 25.35
N ARG A 358 -32.86 32.45 24.79
CA ARG A 358 -32.73 33.02 23.45
C ARG A 358 -31.47 33.90 23.39
N GLY A 359 -30.49 33.50 22.58
CA GLY A 359 -29.33 34.35 22.28
C GLY A 359 -28.02 33.59 22.08
N SER A 360 -27.96 32.61 21.17
CA SER A 360 -26.70 32.31 20.49
C SER A 360 -26.97 31.95 19.04
N SER A 361 -26.20 32.57 18.15
CA SER A 361 -26.21 32.35 16.71
C SER A 361 -25.95 30.88 16.39
N GLY A 362 -26.78 30.29 15.52
CA GLY A 362 -26.66 28.92 15.08
C GLY A 362 -25.30 28.60 14.48
N ILE A 363 -24.57 27.69 15.10
CA ILE A 363 -23.38 27.04 14.55
C ILE A 363 -23.77 25.57 14.38
N ALA A 364 -23.67 25.07 13.15
CA ALA A 364 -23.96 23.68 12.79
C ALA A 364 -23.11 22.68 13.61
N PRO A 365 -23.60 21.45 13.84
CA PRO A 365 -22.83 20.42 14.53
C PRO A 365 -21.49 20.15 13.82
N GLY A 366 -20.43 19.89 14.57
CA GLY A 366 -19.15 19.47 13.99
C GLY A 366 -19.26 18.08 13.38
N TRP A 367 -18.81 17.91 12.14
CA TRP A 367 -18.93 16.67 11.34
C TRP A 367 -18.46 15.40 12.08
N LEU A 368 -17.45 15.48 12.93
CA LEU A 368 -16.99 14.35 13.76
C LEU A 368 -18.04 13.86 14.75
N ALA A 369 -18.87 14.75 15.29
CA ALA A 369 -19.99 14.37 16.17
C ALA A 369 -21.08 13.60 15.41
N SER A 370 -21.24 13.85 14.10
CA SER A 370 -22.12 13.05 13.22
C SER A 370 -21.52 11.71 12.78
N LEU A 371 -20.22 11.47 13.02
CA LEU A 371 -19.60 10.19 12.68
C LEU A 371 -19.81 9.10 13.73
N ALA A 372 -20.20 9.43 14.97
CA ALA A 372 -20.55 8.40 15.95
C ALA A 372 -21.78 7.62 15.46
N SER A 373 -21.61 6.31 15.18
CA SER A 373 -22.72 5.50 14.68
C SER A 373 -23.59 5.07 15.87
N LYS A 374 -24.72 5.76 16.02
CA LYS A 374 -25.75 5.40 17.01
C LYS A 374 -26.61 4.29 16.44
N ILE A 375 -26.57 3.12 17.08
CA ILE A 375 -27.53 2.05 16.83
C ILE A 375 -28.66 2.22 17.84
N SER A 376 -29.75 2.82 17.38
CA SER A 376 -30.99 2.93 18.15
C SER A 376 -31.75 1.61 18.04
N LEU A 377 -31.90 0.89 19.16
CA LEU A 377 -32.70 -0.32 19.23
C LEU A 377 -34.07 0.04 19.78
N HIS A 378 -35.10 -0.04 18.94
CA HIS A 378 -36.48 -0.05 19.40
C HIS A 378 -36.86 -1.51 19.69
N ASP A 379 -37.10 -1.82 20.97
CA ASP A 379 -37.49 -3.15 21.41
C ASP A 379 -38.92 -3.44 20.91
N GLN A 380 -39.06 -4.02 19.72
CA GLN A 380 -40.34 -4.50 19.19
C GLN A 380 -40.54 -5.99 19.53
N HIS A 381 -40.59 -6.34 20.81
CA HIS A 381 -41.13 -7.64 21.22
C HIS A 381 -42.25 -7.49 22.25
N LYS A 382 -43.49 -7.53 21.74
CA LYS A 382 -44.70 -7.87 22.51
C LYS A 382 -44.64 -9.34 22.91
N HIS A 383 -43.91 -9.75 23.94
CA HIS A 383 -44.20 -11.01 24.65
C HIS A 383 -43.62 -11.02 26.08
N GLY A 384 -44.50 -11.08 27.08
CA GLY A 384 -44.20 -11.53 28.44
C GLY A 384 -44.11 -10.42 29.51
N ASN A 385 -44.82 -10.62 30.63
CA ASN A 385 -44.95 -9.74 31.80
C ASN A 385 -43.61 -9.41 32.51
N ARG A 386 -42.73 -8.63 31.89
CA ARG A 386 -41.59 -7.97 32.56
C ARG A 386 -41.80 -6.45 32.47
N PRO A 387 -41.59 -5.66 33.54
CA PRO A 387 -41.67 -4.21 33.46
C PRO A 387 -40.69 -3.71 32.38
N PRO A 388 -41.07 -2.71 31.57
CA PRO A 388 -40.20 -2.22 30.50
C PRO A 388 -38.95 -1.61 31.12
N SER A 389 -37.81 -2.26 30.91
CA SER A 389 -36.50 -1.63 31.12
C SER A 389 -36.46 -0.35 30.28
N PRO A 390 -35.89 0.76 30.76
CA PRO A 390 -35.74 1.96 29.92
C PRO A 390 -34.99 1.58 28.64
N PRO A 391 -35.37 2.12 27.47
CA PRO A 391 -34.68 1.83 26.22
C PRO A 391 -33.21 2.28 26.35
N HIS A 392 -32.28 1.33 26.23
CA HIS A 392 -30.86 1.64 26.14
C HIS A 392 -30.48 1.68 24.66
N PHE A 393 -29.56 2.58 24.28
CA PHE A 393 -29.01 2.59 22.93
C PHE A 393 -27.51 2.30 22.96
N TYR A 394 -27.02 1.72 21.86
CA TYR A 394 -25.60 1.40 21.70
C TYR A 394 -24.99 2.41 20.74
N THR A 395 -23.88 3.00 21.14
CA THR A 395 -23.08 3.88 20.27
C THR A 395 -21.79 3.14 19.93
N ILE A 396 -21.52 2.93 18.64
CA ILE A 396 -20.24 2.41 18.14
C ILE A 396 -19.40 3.61 17.69
N ARG A 397 -18.18 3.71 18.21
CA ARG A 397 -17.26 4.81 17.87
C ARG A 397 -15.81 4.35 17.81
N GLY A 398 -14.99 5.08 17.06
CA GLY A 398 -13.54 4.93 17.07
C GLY A 398 -12.90 5.42 18.37
N ARG A 399 -11.89 4.70 18.86
CA ARG A 399 -11.13 5.06 20.08
C ARG A 399 -10.09 6.14 19.86
N PHE A 400 -9.51 6.18 18.67
CA PHE A 400 -8.32 6.97 18.37
C PHE A 400 -8.63 8.07 17.35
N GLY A 401 -9.76 8.77 17.48
CA GLY A 401 -10.18 9.80 16.53
C GLY A 401 -9.14 10.91 16.35
N GLN A 402 -8.52 11.37 17.44
CA GLN A 402 -7.45 12.38 17.39
C GLN A 402 -6.24 11.90 16.58
N ARG A 403 -5.80 10.65 16.78
CA ARG A 403 -4.72 10.03 16.00
C ARG A 403 -5.06 10.00 14.50
N GLN A 404 -6.29 9.66 14.14
CA GLN A 404 -6.71 9.61 12.74
C GLN A 404 -6.74 11.01 12.11
N VAL A 405 -7.21 12.01 12.85
CA VAL A 405 -7.17 13.41 12.43
C VAL A 405 -5.74 13.89 12.22
N GLU A 406 -4.81 13.59 13.12
CA GLU A 406 -3.39 13.94 12.96
C GLU A 406 -2.78 13.29 11.72
N GLY A 407 -3.11 12.02 11.48
CA GLY A 407 -2.75 11.33 10.24
C GLY A 407 -3.31 12.02 8.99
N LEU A 408 -4.56 12.45 9.01
CA LEU A 408 -5.21 13.11 7.86
C LEU A 408 -4.61 14.50 7.60
N THR A 409 -4.37 15.27 8.67
CA THR A 409 -3.69 16.57 8.58
C THR A 409 -2.26 16.41 8.06
N HIS A 410 -1.53 15.38 8.51
CA HIS A 410 -0.19 15.07 8.00
C HIS A 410 -0.21 14.70 6.51
N PHE A 411 -1.17 13.87 6.09
CA PHE A 411 -1.40 13.54 4.68
C PHE A 411 -1.65 14.78 3.82
N ALA A 412 -2.60 15.63 4.23
CA ALA A 412 -2.96 16.85 3.50
C ALA A 412 -1.79 17.85 3.41
N ARG A 413 -1.02 18.03 4.50
CA ARG A 413 0.21 18.85 4.48
C ARG A 413 1.26 18.32 3.52
N LYS A 414 1.45 17.00 3.47
CA LYS A 414 2.43 16.37 2.59
C LYS A 414 2.08 16.51 1.13
N LEU A 415 0.79 16.44 0.79
CA LEU A 415 0.28 16.72 -0.54
C LEU A 415 0.15 18.22 -0.86
N GLN A 416 0.60 19.10 0.05
CA GLN A 416 0.48 20.55 -0.11
C GLN A 416 -0.96 20.98 -0.44
N TRP A 417 -1.93 20.41 0.27
CA TRP A 417 -3.34 20.67 0.04
C TRP A 417 -3.67 22.18 0.10
N PRO A 418 -4.41 22.73 -0.88
CA PRO A 418 -4.82 24.13 -0.87
C PRO A 418 -5.56 24.51 0.41
N GLY A 419 -5.22 25.65 1.02
CA GLY A 419 -5.91 26.13 2.22
C GLY A 419 -5.70 25.29 3.49
N ILE A 420 -4.61 24.51 3.57
CA ILE A 420 -4.33 23.57 4.68
C ILE A 420 -4.48 24.17 6.08
N ASP A 421 -4.06 25.42 6.30
CA ASP A 421 -4.15 26.07 7.61
C ASP A 421 -5.60 26.28 8.06
N ALA A 422 -6.50 26.59 7.12
CA ALA A 422 -7.92 26.72 7.40
C ALA A 422 -8.57 25.36 7.67
N TYR A 423 -8.20 24.36 6.87
CA TYR A 423 -8.64 22.98 7.02
C TYR A 423 -8.24 22.39 8.39
N GLU A 424 -6.97 22.52 8.78
CA GLU A 424 -6.46 22.02 10.06
C GLU A 424 -7.20 22.62 11.25
N ARG A 425 -7.50 23.92 11.21
CA ARG A 425 -8.24 24.60 12.27
C ARG A 425 -9.67 24.07 12.39
N ARG A 426 -10.38 23.91 11.26
CA ARG A 426 -11.75 23.37 11.20
C ARG A 426 -11.82 21.96 11.79
N ILE A 427 -10.87 21.09 11.45
CA ILE A 427 -10.85 19.72 11.93
C ILE A 427 -10.46 19.65 13.40
N SER A 428 -9.43 20.39 13.82
CA SER A 428 -8.99 20.43 15.22
C SER A 428 -10.11 20.91 16.16
N GLU A 429 -10.87 21.93 15.75
CA GLU A 429 -12.03 22.42 16.49
C GLU A 429 -13.17 21.39 16.55
N SER A 430 -13.37 20.62 15.48
CA SER A 430 -14.38 19.56 15.42
C SER A 430 -14.03 18.38 16.33
N VAL A 431 -12.74 18.00 16.46
CA VAL A 431 -12.31 16.91 17.36
C VAL A 431 -12.46 17.30 18.82
N ARG A 432 -12.06 18.54 19.19
CA ARG A 432 -12.20 19.05 20.57
C ARG A 432 -13.65 19.02 21.06
N LYS A 433 -14.62 19.19 20.15
CA LYS A 433 -16.05 19.07 20.46
C LYS A 433 -16.51 17.63 20.68
N MET A 434 -15.80 16.63 20.16
CA MET A 434 -16.13 15.20 20.26
C MET A 434 -15.57 14.53 21.54
N THR A 435 -14.43 15.00 22.04
CA THR A 435 -13.77 14.45 23.24
C THR A 435 -14.28 15.06 24.56
N ALA A 436 -15.11 16.11 24.49
CA ALA A 436 -15.78 16.65 25.66
C ALA A 436 -16.81 15.64 26.21
N PRO A 437 -16.90 15.43 27.53
CA PRO A 437 -17.88 14.53 28.12
C PRO A 437 -19.31 14.98 27.76
N SER A 438 -20.15 14.01 27.38
CA SER A 438 -21.54 14.21 26.90
C SER A 438 -22.41 15.04 27.86
N SER A 439 -22.02 15.13 29.14
CA SER A 439 -22.65 15.95 30.18
C SER A 439 -22.50 17.47 30.01
N LEU A 440 -21.68 17.96 29.06
CA LEU A 440 -21.50 19.39 28.78
C LEU A 440 -22.07 19.83 27.42
N MET A 441 -22.68 18.93 26.65
CA MET A 441 -23.27 19.27 25.36
C MET A 441 -24.77 19.56 25.50
N PRO A 442 -25.28 20.74 25.11
CA PRO A 442 -26.72 20.97 25.09
C PRO A 442 -27.40 20.03 24.07
N PRO A 443 -28.59 19.48 24.37
CA PRO A 443 -29.37 18.75 23.38
C PRO A 443 -29.73 19.73 22.26
N THR A 444 -29.11 19.54 21.11
CA THR A 444 -29.27 20.46 19.98
C THR A 444 -30.32 19.88 19.03
N PRO A 445 -31.41 20.60 18.73
CA PRO A 445 -32.38 20.16 17.74
C PRO A 445 -31.72 20.09 16.38
N THR A 446 -31.93 18.98 15.67
CA THR A 446 -31.64 18.86 14.24
C THR A 446 -32.40 19.96 13.51
N PRO A 447 -31.74 20.92 12.83
CA PRO A 447 -32.45 21.81 11.95
C PRO A 447 -32.95 20.98 10.77
N LEU A 448 -34.27 20.96 10.55
CA LEU A 448 -34.86 20.63 9.25
C LEU A 448 -34.37 21.67 8.24
N LYS A 449 -33.14 21.51 7.74
CA LYS A 449 -32.79 22.09 6.44
C LYS A 449 -33.49 21.20 5.42
N LYS A 450 -34.39 21.78 4.63
CA LYS A 450 -34.74 21.21 3.32
C LYS A 450 -33.43 21.11 2.55
N VAL A 451 -32.88 19.91 2.46
CA VAL A 451 -31.75 19.59 1.59
C VAL A 451 -32.26 19.83 0.16
N PRO A 452 -31.53 20.57 -0.69
CA PRO A 452 -31.91 20.67 -2.10
C PRO A 452 -31.96 19.27 -2.71
N GLU A 453 -33.02 19.01 -3.48
CA GLU A 453 -33.16 17.82 -4.34
C GLU A 453 -32.06 17.85 -5.42
N GLN A 454 -30.87 17.34 -5.12
CA GLN A 454 -29.85 16.89 -6.09
C GLN A 454 -28.58 16.44 -5.34
N ASP A 455 -28.41 15.13 -5.21
CA ASP A 455 -27.20 14.38 -5.61
C ASP A 455 -27.17 13.00 -4.93
N SER A 456 -27.18 11.96 -5.77
CA SER A 456 -27.27 10.55 -5.41
C SER A 456 -26.01 10.06 -4.67
N TYR A 457 -26.14 9.79 -3.37
CA TYR A 457 -25.04 9.31 -2.51
C TYR A 457 -25.05 7.78 -2.31
N PHE A 458 -25.11 6.94 -3.35
CA PHE A 458 -25.11 5.48 -3.07
C PHE A 458 -24.35 4.64 -4.10
N GLY A 459 -23.02 4.71 -4.06
CA GLY A 459 -22.19 3.62 -4.58
C GLY A 459 -20.68 3.81 -4.38
N ALA A 460 -19.98 2.69 -4.23
CA ALA A 460 -18.61 2.58 -4.70
C ALA A 460 -18.65 1.61 -5.91
N TRP A 461 -17.88 1.91 -6.93
CA TRP A 461 -17.86 1.21 -8.20
C TRP A 461 -16.47 0.64 -8.43
N ASP A 462 -16.44 -0.59 -8.90
CA ASP A 462 -15.22 -1.18 -9.43
C ASP A 462 -15.08 -0.71 -10.89
N VAL A 463 -14.05 0.09 -11.14
CA VAL A 463 -13.71 0.65 -12.45
C VAL A 463 -12.47 -0.03 -13.04
N THR A 464 -12.13 -1.23 -12.54
CA THR A 464 -10.96 -2.00 -12.98
C THR A 464 -11.03 -2.38 -14.46
N CYS A 465 -12.23 -2.55 -15.02
CA CYS A 465 -12.40 -2.86 -16.44
C CYS A 465 -13.09 -1.73 -17.19
N GLN A 466 -12.49 -1.31 -18.31
CA GLN A 466 -13.09 -0.37 -19.26
C GLN A 466 -14.24 -1.00 -20.07
N ARG A 467 -14.36 -2.36 -20.10
CA ARG A 467 -15.26 -3.09 -21.04
C ARG A 467 -16.28 -4.03 -20.42
N GLY A 468 -16.46 -4.04 -19.10
CA GLY A 468 -17.49 -4.89 -18.45
C GLY A 468 -17.31 -6.42 -18.63
N HIS A 469 -16.17 -6.89 -19.14
CA HIS A 469 -15.90 -8.33 -19.28
C HIS A 469 -15.25 -8.91 -18.02
N HIS A 470 -15.92 -9.84 -17.34
CA HIS A 470 -15.40 -10.52 -16.11
C HIS A 470 -14.04 -11.20 -16.30
N LYS A 471 -13.73 -11.67 -17.52
CA LYS A 471 -12.42 -12.28 -17.83
C LYS A 471 -11.27 -11.27 -17.72
N GLU A 472 -11.51 -9.99 -17.98
CA GLU A 472 -10.49 -8.95 -17.92
C GLU A 472 -10.21 -8.51 -16.48
N ARG A 473 -11.19 -8.63 -15.56
CA ARG A 473 -11.02 -8.32 -14.12
C ARG A 473 -10.00 -9.23 -13.44
N ALA A 474 -10.03 -10.52 -13.78
CA ALA A 474 -9.08 -11.52 -13.27
C ALA A 474 -7.63 -11.30 -13.74
N HIS A 475 -7.38 -10.30 -14.60
CA HIS A 475 -6.07 -9.95 -15.12
C HIS A 475 -5.56 -8.58 -14.62
N ALA A 476 -6.29 -7.90 -13.75
CA ALA A 476 -5.87 -6.60 -13.24
C ALA A 476 -4.94 -6.73 -12.02
N ARG A 477 -3.76 -6.11 -12.11
CA ARG A 477 -2.74 -6.09 -11.05
C ARG A 477 -3.12 -5.20 -9.86
N ARG A 478 -4.12 -4.34 -10.02
CA ARG A 478 -4.65 -3.41 -9.02
C ARG A 478 -6.14 -3.25 -9.25
N ARG A 479 -6.95 -3.31 -8.19
CA ARG A 479 -8.35 -2.90 -8.29
C ARG A 479 -8.42 -1.38 -8.40
N ARG A 480 -9.27 -0.89 -9.29
CA ARG A 480 -9.55 0.54 -9.47
C ARG A 480 -10.93 0.88 -8.89
N MET A 481 -11.01 1.94 -8.09
CA MET A 481 -12.19 2.30 -7.32
C MET A 481 -12.71 3.68 -7.70
N ALA A 482 -14.01 3.77 -7.96
CA ALA A 482 -14.75 5.01 -7.92
C ALA A 482 -15.75 5.02 -6.75
N ALA A 483 -16.13 6.18 -6.25
CA ALA A 483 -17.07 6.33 -5.16
C ALA A 483 -17.82 7.65 -5.23
N ALA A 484 -19.11 7.63 -4.86
CA ALA A 484 -19.84 8.84 -4.52
C ALA A 484 -19.36 9.26 -3.12
N LEU A 485 -18.94 10.51 -2.99
CA LEU A 485 -18.45 11.13 -1.76
C LEU A 485 -19.56 11.93 -1.10
N HIS A 486 -19.61 11.92 0.23
CA HIS A 486 -20.55 12.72 1.00
C HIS A 486 -20.00 13.08 2.38
N GLU A 487 -20.41 14.23 2.91
CA GLU A 487 -19.91 14.78 4.19
C GLU A 487 -20.11 13.83 5.39
N SER A 488 -21.07 12.90 5.32
CA SER A 488 -21.33 11.88 6.36
C SER A 488 -21.03 10.44 5.91
N GLY A 489 -20.20 10.30 4.88
CA GLY A 489 -20.00 9.07 4.15
C GLY A 489 -19.33 7.93 4.92
N TRP A 490 -19.54 6.69 4.46
CA TRP A 490 -18.99 5.49 5.09
C TRP A 490 -17.46 5.38 4.93
N LEU A 491 -16.89 5.99 3.90
CA LEU A 491 -15.44 6.04 3.66
C LEU A 491 -14.73 6.83 4.77
N SER A 492 -15.17 8.06 5.05
CA SER A 492 -14.71 8.85 6.21
C SER A 492 -14.85 8.09 7.53
N LYS A 493 -16.00 7.46 7.77
CA LYS A 493 -16.23 6.67 9.00
C LYS A 493 -15.23 5.54 9.15
N SER A 494 -14.89 4.84 8.07
CA SER A 494 -13.93 3.73 8.09
C SER A 494 -12.53 4.18 8.52
N TYR A 495 -12.05 5.30 7.97
CA TYR A 495 -10.77 5.90 8.35
C TYR A 495 -10.80 6.43 9.80
N VAL A 496 -11.77 7.28 10.14
CA VAL A 496 -11.85 7.94 11.46
C VAL A 496 -12.02 6.92 12.58
N PHE A 497 -12.75 5.83 12.34
CA PHE A 497 -12.89 4.76 13.32
C PHE A 497 -11.63 3.87 13.43
N GLY A 498 -10.72 3.97 12.47
CA GLY A 498 -9.54 3.13 12.39
C GLY A 498 -9.85 1.67 12.05
N LEU A 499 -11.02 1.39 11.47
CA LEU A 499 -11.39 0.05 11.02
C LEU A 499 -11.07 -0.09 9.53
N MET A 500 -9.77 -0.24 9.25
CA MET A 500 -9.24 -0.43 7.92
C MET A 500 -8.52 -1.78 7.87
N MET A 501 -8.70 -2.50 6.77
CA MET A 501 -7.97 -3.75 6.52
C MET A 501 -6.67 -3.45 5.76
N PRO A 502 -5.61 -4.23 5.98
CA PRO A 502 -4.35 -4.12 5.24
C PRO A 502 -4.53 -4.22 3.72
N GLY A 503 -3.83 -3.34 2.99
CA GLY A 503 -3.93 -3.20 1.54
C GLY A 503 -3.95 -1.75 1.06
N ASP A 504 -4.23 -1.57 -0.23
CA ASP A 504 -4.28 -0.30 -0.96
C ASP A 504 -5.45 0.61 -0.59
N ALA A 505 -6.52 0.05 -0.03
CA ALA A 505 -7.74 0.75 0.36
C ALA A 505 -7.52 1.96 1.29
N VAL A 506 -6.46 1.95 2.12
CA VAL A 506 -6.12 3.08 3.01
C VAL A 506 -5.89 4.37 2.22
N SER A 507 -5.27 4.29 1.03
CA SER A 507 -5.05 5.46 0.17
C SER A 507 -6.38 6.07 -0.32
N HIS A 508 -7.35 5.23 -0.62
CA HIS A 508 -8.70 5.64 -1.02
C HIS A 508 -9.45 6.26 0.15
N PHE A 509 -9.38 5.64 1.34
CA PHE A 509 -10.01 6.20 2.53
C PHE A 509 -9.43 7.55 2.92
N LEU A 510 -8.11 7.74 2.84
CA LEU A 510 -7.45 9.02 3.15
C LEU A 510 -7.93 10.15 2.23
N MET A 511 -7.91 9.94 0.92
CA MET A 511 -8.33 10.97 -0.04
C MET A 511 -9.84 11.21 0.03
N ALA A 512 -10.65 10.16 0.11
CA ALA A 512 -12.10 10.31 0.30
C ALA A 512 -12.41 11.10 1.57
N THR A 513 -11.74 10.78 2.70
CA THR A 513 -11.92 11.52 3.95
C THR A 513 -11.49 12.98 3.80
N LEU A 514 -10.37 13.26 3.12
CA LEU A 514 -9.93 14.64 2.89
C LEU A 514 -10.97 15.46 2.12
N LEU A 515 -11.50 14.90 1.02
CA LEU A 515 -12.49 15.55 0.16
C LEU A 515 -13.85 15.70 0.84
N GLU A 516 -14.35 14.67 1.52
CA GLU A 516 -15.61 14.70 2.27
C GLU A 516 -15.57 15.75 3.40
N ASN A 517 -14.38 16.19 3.81
CA ASN A 517 -14.15 17.19 4.85
C ASN A 517 -13.81 18.59 4.36
N ASP A 518 -13.67 18.76 3.05
CA ASP A 518 -13.45 20.05 2.43
C ASP A 518 -14.60 20.35 1.49
N SER A 519 -15.70 20.85 2.06
CA SER A 519 -16.93 21.13 1.32
C SER A 519 -16.72 22.09 0.14
N GLU A 520 -15.73 22.99 0.23
CA GLU A 520 -15.32 23.82 -0.89
C GLU A 520 -14.74 22.96 -2.02
N ALA A 521 -13.76 22.10 -1.73
CA ALA A 521 -13.18 21.20 -2.71
C ALA A 521 -14.24 20.28 -3.35
N LEU A 522 -15.09 19.67 -2.51
CA LEU A 522 -16.14 18.76 -2.96
C LEU A 522 -17.13 19.46 -3.91
N SER A 523 -17.53 20.68 -3.60
CA SER A 523 -18.46 21.47 -4.43
C SER A 523 -17.89 21.84 -5.81
N ARG A 524 -16.57 21.98 -5.91
CA ARG A 524 -15.89 22.38 -7.16
C ARG A 524 -15.47 21.20 -8.02
N ILE A 525 -14.97 20.14 -7.39
CA ILE A 525 -14.46 18.95 -8.10
C ILE A 525 -15.60 18.00 -8.48
N GLY A 526 -16.66 17.97 -7.68
CA GLY A 526 -17.79 17.04 -7.82
C GLY A 526 -17.72 15.88 -6.83
N SER A 527 -18.91 15.36 -6.50
CA SER A 527 -19.11 14.29 -5.51
C SER A 527 -18.76 12.90 -6.03
N PHE A 528 -18.74 12.66 -7.34
CA PHE A 528 -18.39 11.36 -7.92
C PHE A 528 -16.88 11.25 -8.21
N ALA A 529 -16.17 10.49 -7.39
CA ALA A 529 -14.71 10.40 -7.39
C ALA A 529 -14.17 9.11 -7.98
N ASN A 530 -13.22 9.18 -8.92
CA ASN A 530 -12.39 8.04 -9.30
C ASN A 530 -11.08 8.03 -8.50
N LEU A 531 -11.09 7.34 -7.36
CA LEU A 531 -9.97 7.28 -6.40
C LEU A 531 -8.72 6.54 -6.90
N SER A 532 -8.77 6.00 -8.11
CA SER A 532 -7.62 5.38 -8.79
C SER A 532 -7.09 6.22 -9.95
N SER A 533 -7.67 7.40 -10.18
CA SER A 533 -7.31 8.33 -11.25
C SER A 533 -6.78 9.66 -10.68
N GLY A 534 -7.07 10.80 -11.31
CA GLY A 534 -6.71 12.11 -10.79
C GLY A 534 -7.78 13.17 -10.95
N PHE A 535 -7.51 14.35 -10.43
CA PHE A 535 -8.39 15.53 -10.48
C PHE A 535 -7.58 16.83 -10.43
N VAL A 536 -8.21 17.93 -10.83
CA VAL A 536 -7.67 19.29 -10.76
C VAL A 536 -8.42 20.08 -9.69
N TYR A 537 -7.68 20.80 -8.85
CA TYR A 537 -8.22 21.67 -7.80
C TYR A 537 -7.21 22.77 -7.43
N HIS A 538 -7.64 24.03 -7.43
CA HIS A 538 -6.83 25.21 -7.09
C HIS A 538 -5.46 25.24 -7.79
N GLU A 539 -5.46 25.25 -9.12
CA GLU A 539 -4.25 25.33 -9.96
C GLU A 539 -3.21 24.22 -9.71
N LYS A 540 -3.62 23.15 -9.04
CA LYS A 540 -2.84 21.93 -8.85
C LYS A 540 -3.59 20.74 -9.42
N SER A 541 -2.85 19.69 -9.77
CA SER A 541 -3.44 18.40 -10.06
C SER A 541 -2.99 17.35 -9.04
N PHE A 542 -3.91 16.43 -8.76
CA PHE A 542 -3.75 15.34 -7.80
C PHE A 542 -3.98 14.03 -8.51
N TRP A 543 -3.09 13.06 -8.31
CA TRP A 543 -3.11 11.78 -9.03
C TRP A 543 -2.87 10.63 -8.07
N SER A 544 -3.66 9.58 -8.18
CA SER A 544 -3.35 8.29 -7.57
C SER A 544 -2.05 7.73 -8.18
N THR A 545 -1.24 7.04 -7.37
CA THR A 545 -0.06 6.29 -7.87
C THR A 545 -0.46 5.10 -8.75
N SER A 546 -1.74 4.74 -8.81
CA SER A 546 -2.29 3.79 -9.78
C SER A 546 -2.44 4.40 -11.18
N CYS A 547 -2.45 5.73 -11.32
CA CYS A 547 -2.49 6.40 -12.61
C CYS A 547 -1.08 6.68 -13.17
N ILE A 548 -0.85 6.37 -14.45
CA ILE A 548 0.46 6.59 -15.09
C ILE A 548 0.85 8.07 -15.15
N VAL A 549 -0.11 8.98 -15.37
CA VAL A 549 0.15 10.44 -15.37
C VAL A 549 0.76 10.84 -14.03
N GLY A 550 0.17 10.40 -12.92
CA GLY A 550 0.73 10.59 -11.60
C GLY A 550 2.17 10.09 -11.50
N ARG A 551 2.41 8.82 -11.83
CA ARG A 551 3.77 8.21 -11.72
C ARG A 551 4.83 8.90 -12.58
N VAL A 552 4.45 9.45 -13.73
CA VAL A 552 5.33 10.23 -14.61
C VAL A 552 5.61 11.62 -14.03
N LEU A 553 4.56 12.38 -13.68
CA LEU A 553 4.68 13.75 -13.15
C LEU A 553 5.26 13.83 -11.73
N ALA A 554 5.21 12.73 -10.97
CA ALA A 554 5.83 12.63 -9.66
C ALA A 554 7.34 12.92 -9.68
N ALA A 555 7.99 12.69 -10.83
CA ALA A 555 9.39 13.03 -11.06
C ALA A 555 9.65 14.52 -11.29
N GLY A 556 8.61 15.36 -11.35
CA GLY A 556 8.74 16.80 -11.54
C GLY A 556 9.22 17.54 -10.30
N LYS A 557 9.78 18.74 -10.52
CA LYS A 557 10.04 19.68 -9.43
C LYS A 557 8.72 20.17 -8.85
N GLY A 558 8.69 20.44 -7.54
CA GLY A 558 7.47 20.87 -6.85
C GLY A 558 6.48 19.75 -6.53
N SER A 559 6.53 18.61 -7.24
CA SER A 559 5.65 17.47 -6.97
C SER A 559 5.87 16.88 -5.57
N ALA A 560 4.82 16.38 -4.93
CA ALA A 560 4.89 15.69 -3.65
C ALA A 560 4.07 14.40 -3.67
N GLU A 561 4.48 13.39 -2.90
CA GLU A 561 3.81 12.09 -2.82
C GLU A 561 3.61 11.68 -1.36
N CYS A 562 2.43 11.13 -1.05
CA CYS A 562 2.12 10.56 0.25
C CYS A 562 1.03 9.50 0.10
N MET A 563 1.24 8.32 0.70
CA MET A 563 0.20 7.28 0.89
C MET A 563 -0.61 6.98 -0.38
N GLY A 564 0.06 6.79 -1.52
CA GLY A 564 -0.57 6.43 -2.79
C GLY A 564 -1.16 7.60 -3.59
N TRP A 565 -0.91 8.84 -3.18
CA TRP A 565 -1.34 10.04 -3.90
C TRP A 565 -0.16 10.97 -4.19
N ILE A 566 -0.25 11.65 -5.32
CA ILE A 566 0.73 12.59 -5.85
C ILE A 566 0.04 13.93 -6.06
N SER A 567 0.71 15.02 -5.72
CA SER A 567 0.31 16.39 -6.01
C SER A 567 1.37 17.03 -6.89
N THR A 568 0.96 17.88 -7.83
CA THR A 568 1.88 18.62 -8.70
C THR A 568 1.25 19.95 -9.13
N ASP A 569 2.10 20.93 -9.44
CA ASP A 569 1.70 22.23 -9.97
C ASP A 569 1.41 22.18 -11.49
N ILE A 570 1.59 21.01 -12.11
CA ILE A 570 1.31 20.77 -13.53
C ILE A 570 -0.18 20.43 -13.68
N VAL A 571 -0.92 21.27 -14.40
CA VAL A 571 -2.35 21.08 -14.68
C VAL A 571 -2.54 20.84 -16.18
N PRO A 572 -3.43 19.92 -16.59
CA PRO A 572 -3.72 19.73 -18.01
C PRO A 572 -4.30 21.00 -18.66
N GLU A 573 -3.85 21.33 -19.88
CA GLU A 573 -4.32 22.51 -20.60
C GLU A 573 -5.81 22.44 -20.93
N GLY A 574 -6.50 23.56 -20.73
CA GLY A 574 -7.92 23.69 -21.06
C GLY A 574 -8.88 22.90 -20.16
N VAL A 575 -8.38 22.29 -19.08
CA VAL A 575 -9.20 21.52 -18.14
C VAL A 575 -9.51 22.36 -16.89
N ASN A 576 -10.79 22.46 -16.56
CA ASN A 576 -11.26 23.10 -15.34
C ASN A 576 -11.13 22.17 -14.12
N GLU A 577 -11.44 22.67 -12.93
CA GLU A 577 -11.50 21.84 -11.73
C GLU A 577 -12.48 20.66 -11.90
N GLY A 578 -12.09 19.47 -11.45
CA GLY A 578 -12.87 18.25 -11.66
C GLY A 578 -12.02 16.98 -11.78
N TRP A 579 -12.72 15.83 -11.79
CA TRP A 579 -12.13 14.51 -11.97
C TRP A 579 -11.73 14.23 -13.42
N ILE A 580 -10.62 13.52 -13.60
CA ILE A 580 -10.02 13.20 -14.88
C ILE A 580 -9.72 11.72 -14.93
N ASN A 581 -10.14 11.04 -15.99
CA ASN A 581 -9.77 9.65 -16.26
C ASN A 581 -8.82 9.57 -17.45
N ILE A 582 -7.81 8.72 -17.33
CA ILE A 582 -6.79 8.57 -18.36
C ILE A 582 -6.98 7.22 -19.03
N ASP A 583 -7.05 7.23 -20.36
CA ASP A 583 -7.06 6.02 -21.14
C ASP A 583 -5.63 5.51 -21.35
N VAL A 584 -5.41 4.23 -21.02
CA VAL A 584 -4.12 3.55 -21.14
C VAL A 584 -4.33 2.07 -21.40
N HIS A 585 -3.36 1.46 -22.05
CA HIS A 585 -3.30 0.02 -22.27
C HIS A 585 -2.42 -0.69 -21.23
N ASP A 586 -2.82 -1.89 -20.85
CA ASP A 586 -1.93 -2.78 -20.12
C ASP A 586 -0.82 -3.33 -21.02
N VAL A 587 0.34 -3.62 -20.43
CA VAL A 587 1.46 -4.24 -21.16
C VAL A 587 1.19 -5.74 -21.34
N ALA A 588 1.04 -6.20 -22.59
CA ALA A 588 0.67 -7.57 -22.91
C ALA A 588 1.61 -8.63 -22.30
N SER A 589 2.92 -8.36 -22.23
CA SER A 589 3.90 -9.27 -21.61
C SER A 589 3.70 -9.41 -20.10
N ASP A 590 3.25 -8.36 -19.43
CA ASP A 590 2.98 -8.36 -17.99
C ASP A 590 1.72 -9.18 -17.70
N ILE A 591 0.65 -8.98 -18.49
CA ILE A 591 -0.58 -9.77 -18.40
C ILE A 591 -0.31 -11.26 -18.62
N ALA A 592 0.55 -11.61 -19.59
CA ALA A 592 0.90 -12.99 -19.87
C ALA A 592 1.62 -13.70 -18.71
N GLN A 593 2.20 -12.94 -17.78
CA GLN A 593 2.97 -13.41 -16.63
C GLN A 593 2.22 -13.28 -15.30
N LEU A 594 0.89 -13.17 -15.29
CA LEU A 594 0.14 -13.12 -14.03
C LEU A 594 -0.04 -14.49 -13.37
N GLY A 595 -0.34 -14.48 -12.07
CA GLY A 595 -0.67 -15.65 -11.27
C GLY A 595 0.49 -16.65 -11.21
N LYS A 596 0.23 -17.91 -11.56
CA LYS A 596 1.23 -19.00 -11.50
C LYS A 596 2.39 -18.85 -12.49
N LYS A 597 2.26 -17.98 -13.50
CA LYS A 597 3.31 -17.68 -14.49
C LYS A 597 4.23 -16.54 -14.06
N ALA A 598 3.94 -15.90 -12.92
CA ALA A 598 4.70 -14.77 -12.43
C ALA A 598 6.16 -15.08 -12.17
N ARG A 599 7.00 -14.07 -12.43
CA ARG A 599 8.44 -14.07 -12.17
C ARG A 599 8.78 -14.60 -10.76
N LEU A 600 7.97 -14.22 -9.78
CA LEU A 600 8.15 -14.56 -8.37
C LEU A 600 8.16 -16.07 -8.07
N TRP A 601 7.48 -16.89 -8.88
CA TRP A 601 7.52 -18.36 -8.74
C TRP A 601 8.89 -18.95 -9.15
N GLY A 602 9.65 -18.24 -9.98
CA GLY A 602 10.97 -18.63 -10.45
C GLY A 602 12.09 -18.31 -9.45
N LYS A 603 12.02 -18.84 -8.22
CA LYS A 603 12.96 -18.51 -7.11
C LYS A 603 14.44 -18.55 -7.50
N LYS A 604 14.90 -19.72 -7.98
CA LYS A 604 16.28 -19.93 -8.43
C LYS A 604 16.64 -19.06 -9.63
N ARG A 605 15.65 -18.67 -10.44
CA ARG A 605 15.85 -17.80 -11.61
C ARG A 605 16.13 -16.37 -11.16
N ILE A 606 15.41 -15.87 -10.16
CA ILE A 606 15.65 -14.55 -9.53
C ILE A 606 17.07 -14.49 -8.95
N GLU A 607 17.44 -15.49 -8.14
CA GLU A 607 18.78 -15.55 -7.52
C GLU A 607 19.89 -15.65 -8.56
N ARG A 608 19.74 -16.54 -9.55
CA ARG A 608 20.75 -16.72 -10.61
C ARG A 608 20.92 -15.49 -11.50
N GLU A 609 19.82 -14.86 -11.91
CA GLU A 609 19.84 -13.69 -12.80
C GLU A 609 20.20 -12.38 -12.06
N SER A 610 20.46 -12.44 -10.75
CA SER A 610 20.92 -11.30 -9.94
C SER A 610 22.14 -11.58 -9.06
N SER A 611 22.76 -12.75 -9.24
CA SER A 611 23.95 -13.22 -8.54
C SER A 611 25.12 -12.26 -8.65
N ILE A 612 25.83 -12.04 -7.54
CA ILE A 612 27.07 -11.24 -7.52
C ILE A 612 28.16 -11.84 -8.41
N LEU A 613 28.18 -13.17 -8.55
CA LEU A 613 29.15 -13.93 -9.34
C LEU A 613 28.65 -14.21 -10.77
N GLY A 614 27.47 -13.71 -11.15
CA GLY A 614 26.86 -14.00 -12.44
C GLY A 614 26.68 -15.51 -12.65
N ASN A 615 27.31 -16.05 -13.70
CA ASN A 615 27.33 -17.48 -14.02
C ASN A 615 28.62 -18.21 -13.62
N GLY A 616 29.54 -17.54 -12.91
CA GLY A 616 30.76 -18.16 -12.40
C GLY A 616 30.48 -19.11 -11.22
N GLN A 617 31.31 -20.13 -11.07
CA GLN A 617 31.35 -20.96 -9.87
C GLN A 617 32.34 -20.36 -8.87
N GLU A 618 32.02 -20.41 -7.57
CA GLU A 618 32.83 -19.84 -6.47
C GLU A 618 34.30 -20.25 -6.56
N GLU A 619 34.59 -21.52 -6.86
CA GLU A 619 35.94 -22.08 -6.92
C GLU A 619 36.75 -21.69 -8.18
N SER A 620 36.11 -21.03 -9.16
CA SER A 620 36.70 -20.79 -10.50
C SER A 620 36.71 -19.32 -10.91
N ILE A 621 36.26 -18.42 -10.04
CA ILE A 621 36.04 -17.02 -10.38
C ILE A 621 37.35 -16.23 -10.39
N LEU A 622 37.60 -15.50 -11.48
CA LEU A 622 38.80 -14.70 -11.66
C LEU A 622 38.52 -13.22 -11.42
N PRO A 623 39.50 -12.45 -10.89
CA PRO A 623 39.38 -10.99 -10.83
C PRO A 623 39.10 -10.33 -12.20
N ALA A 624 39.52 -10.98 -13.29
CA ALA A 624 39.30 -10.53 -14.66
C ALA A 624 37.87 -10.73 -15.17
N ASP A 625 37.04 -11.48 -14.44
CA ASP A 625 35.64 -11.68 -14.80
C ASP A 625 34.75 -10.49 -14.41
N PHE A 626 35.30 -9.54 -13.65
CA PHE A 626 34.59 -8.36 -13.18
C PHE A 626 35.04 -7.08 -13.89
N ILE A 627 34.05 -6.23 -14.16
CA ILE A 627 34.22 -4.86 -14.64
C ILE A 627 33.62 -3.89 -13.63
N MET A 628 34.13 -2.66 -13.56
CA MET A 628 33.42 -1.58 -12.89
C MET A 628 32.52 -0.91 -13.91
N PRO A 629 31.18 -1.02 -13.83
CA PRO A 629 30.31 -0.34 -14.79
C PRO A 629 30.35 1.16 -14.56
N HIS A 630 30.31 1.92 -15.65
CA HIS A 630 30.33 3.38 -15.63
C HIS A 630 29.52 3.91 -16.81
N GLU A 631 28.78 4.98 -16.56
CA GLU A 631 27.86 5.62 -17.49
C GLU A 631 28.61 6.37 -18.60
N ASN A 632 29.75 6.98 -18.27
CA ASN A 632 30.49 7.89 -19.15
C ASN A 632 31.48 7.21 -20.10
N ASN A 633 31.03 6.16 -20.81
CA ASN A 633 31.85 5.43 -21.79
C ASN A 633 31.76 5.98 -23.22
N TYR A 634 31.60 7.30 -23.34
CA TYR A 634 31.47 7.96 -24.63
C TYR A 634 32.85 8.30 -25.21
N LEU A 635 33.03 8.10 -26.52
CA LEU A 635 34.26 8.48 -27.24
C LEU A 635 34.53 9.99 -27.21
N SER A 636 33.47 10.79 -27.06
CA SER A 636 33.50 12.25 -26.92
C SER A 636 32.55 12.65 -25.80
N SER A 637 32.75 13.83 -25.20
CA SER A 637 31.85 14.31 -24.14
C SER A 637 30.42 14.40 -24.68
N PRO A 638 29.43 13.83 -23.98
CA PRO A 638 28.06 13.89 -24.45
C PRO A 638 27.57 15.35 -24.45
N PRO A 639 26.67 15.70 -25.37
CA PRO A 639 26.16 17.06 -25.49
C PRO A 639 25.34 17.45 -24.27
N GLY A 640 25.34 18.72 -23.91
CA GLY A 640 24.47 19.27 -22.88
C GLY A 640 23.02 19.25 -23.37
N VAL A 641 22.11 18.70 -22.56
CA VAL A 641 20.68 18.64 -22.90
C VAL A 641 19.90 19.47 -21.89
N ILE A 642 19.06 20.36 -22.40
CA ILE A 642 18.11 21.15 -21.62
C ILE A 642 16.72 20.69 -22.03
N ILE A 643 15.93 20.28 -21.04
CA ILE A 643 14.54 19.85 -21.21
C ILE A 643 13.68 20.70 -20.31
N GLU A 644 12.67 21.32 -20.90
CA GLU A 644 11.65 22.09 -20.18
C GLU A 644 10.29 21.50 -20.52
N LEU A 645 9.52 21.18 -19.48
CA LEU A 645 8.13 20.76 -19.63
C LEU A 645 7.31 21.94 -20.15
N GLN A 646 6.60 21.73 -21.26
CA GLN A 646 5.74 22.75 -21.84
C GLN A 646 4.31 22.60 -21.35
N SER A 647 3.69 21.43 -21.60
CA SER A 647 2.28 21.22 -21.31
C SER A 647 1.92 19.75 -21.13
N LEU A 648 0.83 19.53 -20.40
CA LEU A 648 0.09 18.27 -20.35
C LEU A 648 -1.22 18.50 -21.11
N GLU A 649 -1.44 17.75 -22.18
CA GLU A 649 -2.63 17.85 -23.01
C GLU A 649 -3.49 16.58 -22.85
N LEU A 650 -4.80 16.78 -22.75
CA LEU A 650 -5.77 15.70 -22.86
C LEU A 650 -6.38 15.74 -24.26
N GLY A 651 -6.35 14.61 -24.95
CA GLY A 651 -6.96 14.49 -26.28
C GLY A 651 -8.48 14.43 -26.21
N THR A 652 -9.13 14.18 -27.35
CA THR A 652 -10.58 13.98 -27.39
C THR A 652 -10.98 12.74 -26.57
N PRO A 653 -12.03 12.82 -25.74
CA PRO A 653 -12.48 11.67 -24.95
C PRO A 653 -12.84 10.53 -25.89
N ILE A 654 -12.41 9.33 -25.54
CA ILE A 654 -12.74 8.12 -26.30
C ILE A 654 -14.20 7.79 -25.98
N ALA A 655 -15.01 7.49 -27.01
CA ALA A 655 -16.45 7.26 -26.88
C ALA A 655 -16.80 6.03 -26.00
N GLU A 656 -15.83 5.15 -25.74
CA GLU A 656 -15.91 4.04 -24.80
C GLU A 656 -15.77 4.61 -23.36
N CYS A 657 -16.91 4.90 -22.72
CA CYS A 657 -16.95 5.31 -21.32
C CYS A 657 -16.42 4.17 -20.44
N VAL A 658 -15.68 4.48 -19.37
CA VAL A 658 -15.45 3.50 -18.31
C VAL A 658 -16.81 3.20 -17.73
N HIS A 659 -17.40 2.05 -18.05
CA HIS A 659 -18.65 1.62 -17.44
C HIS A 659 -18.34 1.23 -15.99
N PRO A 660 -18.63 2.10 -15.00
CA PRO A 660 -18.39 1.78 -13.62
C PRO A 660 -19.32 0.63 -13.31
N THR A 661 -18.78 -0.56 -13.03
CA THR A 661 -19.64 -1.62 -12.54
C THR A 661 -19.90 -1.29 -11.09
N PRO A 662 -21.16 -1.10 -10.66
CA PRO A 662 -21.45 -1.01 -9.24
C PRO A 662 -20.75 -2.19 -8.57
N LEU A 663 -20.07 -1.96 -7.44
CA LEU A 663 -19.63 -3.10 -6.63
C LEU A 663 -20.84 -4.06 -6.46
N ALA A 664 -22.05 -3.54 -6.35
CA ALA A 664 -23.32 -4.27 -6.36
C ALA A 664 -23.65 -5.21 -7.55
N GLU A 665 -23.27 -4.92 -8.80
CA GLU A 665 -23.87 -5.54 -10.00
C GLU A 665 -22.86 -6.30 -10.84
N ILE A 666 -22.35 -7.39 -10.28
CA ILE A 666 -21.45 -8.28 -11.00
C ILE A 666 -22.24 -9.47 -11.56
N VAL A 667 -22.81 -9.23 -12.75
CA VAL A 667 -23.48 -10.13 -13.74
C VAL A 667 -25.01 -9.96 -13.88
N VAL A 668 -25.41 -9.89 -15.15
CA VAL A 668 -26.74 -9.73 -15.76
C VAL A 668 -27.84 -10.60 -15.14
N THR A 669 -28.79 -9.96 -14.45
CA THR A 669 -30.18 -10.42 -14.39
C THR A 669 -30.97 -9.73 -15.51
N PRO A 670 -31.86 -10.45 -16.23
CA PRO A 670 -32.78 -9.79 -17.13
C PRO A 670 -33.76 -9.03 -16.24
N ILE A 671 -34.01 -7.77 -16.60
CA ILE A 671 -34.95 -6.82 -15.97
C ILE A 671 -34.30 -5.97 -14.87
N HIS A 672 -33.68 -4.83 -15.22
CA HIS A 672 -34.28 -3.50 -15.04
C HIS A 672 -33.34 -2.39 -15.57
N GLU A 673 -33.91 -1.47 -16.35
CA GLU A 673 -33.29 -0.22 -16.79
C GLU A 673 -33.41 0.86 -15.70
N ASN A 674 -32.46 1.80 -15.75
CA ASN A 674 -32.47 3.17 -15.23
C ASN A 674 -31.88 3.46 -13.84
N HIS A 675 -30.58 3.19 -13.64
CA HIS A 675 -29.64 4.14 -13.00
C HIS A 675 -28.28 4.05 -13.69
N ARG A 676 -28.00 4.94 -14.65
CA ARG A 676 -26.66 5.00 -15.26
C ARG A 676 -25.69 5.56 -14.23
N ALA A 677 -24.68 4.78 -13.86
CA ALA A 677 -23.47 5.34 -13.27
C ALA A 677 -22.97 6.49 -14.19
N PRO A 678 -22.53 7.63 -13.64
CA PRO A 678 -22.16 8.77 -14.47
C PRO A 678 -21.06 8.34 -15.45
N ASP A 679 -21.27 8.66 -16.73
CA ASP A 679 -20.30 8.37 -17.77
C ASP A 679 -18.98 9.06 -17.40
N LEU A 680 -17.95 8.25 -17.17
CA LEU A 680 -16.61 8.71 -16.90
C LEU A 680 -15.83 8.71 -18.22
N PRO A 681 -15.77 9.85 -18.94
CA PRO A 681 -14.97 9.92 -20.15
C PRO A 681 -13.50 9.70 -19.78
N SER A 682 -12.85 8.80 -20.52
CA SER A 682 -11.40 8.62 -20.44
C SER A 682 -10.73 9.38 -21.58
N TYR A 683 -9.62 10.02 -21.23
CA TYR A 683 -8.86 10.88 -22.13
C TYR A 683 -7.48 10.28 -22.38
N PRO A 684 -7.04 10.19 -23.64
CA PRO A 684 -5.63 9.93 -23.91
C PRO A 684 -4.82 11.14 -23.44
N ALA A 685 -3.71 10.89 -22.75
CA ALA A 685 -2.83 11.94 -22.23
C ALA A 685 -1.55 12.06 -23.06
N LYS A 686 -1.10 13.29 -23.26
CA LYS A 686 0.11 13.62 -23.99
C LYS A 686 0.90 14.68 -23.26
N ILE A 687 2.22 14.55 -23.21
CA ILE A 687 3.12 15.52 -22.58
C ILE A 687 4.04 16.12 -23.63
N ASN A 688 4.16 17.45 -23.64
CA ASN A 688 5.01 18.20 -24.55
C ASN A 688 6.18 18.84 -23.81
N PHE A 689 7.33 18.87 -24.48
CA PHE A 689 8.58 19.40 -23.95
C PHE A 689 9.29 20.25 -24.99
N PHE A 690 9.99 21.28 -24.53
CA PHE A 690 11.07 21.90 -25.29
C PHE A 690 12.37 21.16 -25.02
N VAL A 691 13.06 20.77 -26.08
CA VAL A 691 14.37 20.11 -26.02
C VAL A 691 15.39 20.95 -26.77
N SER A 692 16.50 21.28 -26.11
CA SER A 692 17.69 21.87 -26.74
C SER A 692 18.92 21.03 -26.42
N ILE A 693 19.77 20.81 -27.42
CA ILE A 693 21.00 20.03 -27.34
C ILE A 693 22.15 20.94 -27.75
N ASP A 694 23.14 21.12 -26.88
CA ASP A 694 24.29 22.04 -27.05
C ASP A 694 23.92 23.49 -27.45
N GLY A 695 22.74 23.95 -27.03
CA GLY A 695 22.24 25.29 -27.37
C GLY A 695 21.79 25.46 -28.84
N GLU A 696 21.80 24.38 -29.63
CA GLU A 696 21.21 24.37 -30.97
C GLU A 696 19.69 24.07 -30.93
N LYS A 697 19.04 24.25 -32.11
CA LYS A 697 17.60 24.18 -32.43
C LYS A 697 16.71 23.58 -31.32
N THR A 698 15.83 24.41 -30.78
CA THR A 698 14.72 23.98 -29.92
C THR A 698 13.71 23.16 -30.73
N GLU A 699 13.62 21.86 -30.47
CA GLU A 699 12.56 21.00 -31.02
C GLU A 699 11.49 20.77 -29.95
N THR A 700 10.22 20.82 -30.35
CA THR A 700 9.13 20.37 -29.50
C THR A 700 9.04 18.85 -29.58
N ALA A 701 9.28 18.17 -28.46
CA ALA A 701 9.12 16.73 -28.33
C ALA A 701 7.80 16.41 -27.62
N SER A 702 7.05 15.47 -28.18
CA SER A 702 5.72 15.08 -27.71
C SER A 702 5.71 13.59 -27.42
N PHE A 703 5.18 13.18 -26.25
CA PHE A 703 5.07 11.78 -25.85
C PHE A 703 3.65 11.46 -25.40
N SER A 704 3.07 10.40 -25.96
CA SER A 704 1.73 9.93 -25.57
C SER A 704 1.85 8.88 -24.46
N LEU A 705 1.10 9.02 -23.37
CA LEU A 705 1.13 8.07 -22.27
C LEU A 705 0.22 6.88 -22.58
N LEU A 706 0.72 5.95 -23.40
CA LEU A 706 -0.07 4.86 -23.97
C LEU A 706 -0.21 3.64 -23.04
N TYR A 707 0.81 3.35 -22.23
CA TYR A 707 0.84 2.12 -21.43
C TYR A 707 0.93 2.37 -19.92
N ASP A 708 0.20 1.54 -19.16
CA ASP A 708 0.20 1.48 -17.69
C ASP A 708 1.45 0.73 -17.18
N ILE A 709 2.60 1.40 -17.18
CA ILE A 709 3.90 0.83 -16.77
C ILE A 709 4.26 1.13 -15.31
N ASN A 710 5.21 0.37 -14.76
CA ASN A 710 5.69 0.54 -13.39
C ASN A 710 7.14 1.06 -13.38
N PHE A 711 7.43 1.89 -12.38
CA PHE A 711 8.77 2.35 -12.05
C PHE A 711 9.19 1.80 -10.70
N VAL A 712 10.43 1.32 -10.59
CA VAL A 712 11.00 0.80 -9.34
C VAL A 712 12.18 1.65 -8.89
N THR A 713 12.20 2.06 -7.63
CA THR A 713 13.40 2.64 -7.02
C THR A 713 14.48 1.55 -6.95
N ALA A 714 15.67 1.81 -7.52
CA ALA A 714 16.80 0.91 -7.37
C ALA A 714 17.17 0.73 -5.89
N HIS A 715 17.36 -0.51 -5.46
CA HIS A 715 17.69 -0.81 -4.08
C HIS A 715 19.04 -0.18 -3.67
N PRO A 716 19.11 0.54 -2.54
CA PRO A 716 20.34 1.19 -2.11
C PRO A 716 21.46 0.18 -1.86
N CYS A 717 22.70 0.64 -1.99
CA CYS A 717 23.89 -0.16 -1.67
C CYS A 717 24.94 0.72 -0.98
N SER A 718 25.79 0.10 -0.15
CA SER A 718 26.88 0.80 0.55
C SER A 718 28.23 0.26 0.10
N PRO A 719 28.99 0.96 -0.77
CA PRO A 719 30.30 0.49 -1.19
C PRO A 719 31.30 0.50 -0.02
N SER A 720 32.02 -0.60 0.19
CA SER A 720 33.02 -0.69 1.26
C SER A 720 34.17 0.31 1.05
N SER A 721 34.41 1.16 2.05
CA SER A 721 35.52 2.12 2.07
C SER A 721 36.91 1.48 2.16
N ARG A 722 36.97 0.16 2.39
CA ARG A 722 38.21 -0.59 2.69
C ARG A 722 38.76 -1.35 1.48
N VAL A 723 38.05 -1.39 0.36
CA VAL A 723 38.41 -2.19 -0.82
C VAL A 723 39.37 -1.43 -1.71
N ARG A 724 40.62 -1.91 -1.79
CA ARG A 724 41.51 -1.57 -2.92
C ARG A 724 41.25 -2.60 -4.02
N VAL A 725 40.59 -2.20 -5.11
CA VAL A 725 40.34 -3.07 -6.28
C VAL A 725 41.63 -3.81 -6.65
N LEU A 726 41.56 -5.13 -6.71
CA LEU A 726 42.70 -6.01 -7.02
C LEU A 726 43.30 -5.60 -8.36
N LYS A 727 44.54 -5.12 -8.34
CA LYS A 727 45.31 -4.80 -9.55
C LYS A 727 45.76 -6.10 -10.21
N SER A 728 44.93 -6.69 -11.06
CA SER A 728 45.32 -7.84 -11.89
C SER A 728 45.54 -7.40 -13.33
N PRO A 729 46.75 -7.54 -13.92
CA PRO A 729 47.09 -7.13 -15.31
C PRO A 729 46.22 -7.79 -16.40
N SER A 730 45.46 -8.82 -16.06
CA SER A 730 44.49 -9.49 -16.94
C SER A 730 43.05 -8.97 -16.80
N SER A 731 42.78 -8.05 -15.87
CA SER A 731 41.44 -7.47 -15.72
C SER A 731 41.11 -6.51 -16.87
N PRO A 732 39.95 -6.65 -17.54
CA PRO A 732 39.49 -5.69 -18.54
C PRO A 732 39.34 -4.28 -17.96
N THR A 733 39.12 -4.17 -16.64
CA THR A 733 39.14 -2.89 -15.90
C THR A 733 40.48 -2.16 -16.03
N LEU A 734 41.62 -2.84 -16.19
CA LEU A 734 42.93 -2.20 -16.42
C LEU A 734 43.19 -1.82 -17.88
N ARG A 735 42.47 -2.41 -18.85
CA ARG A 735 42.67 -2.11 -20.29
C ARG A 735 41.88 -0.88 -20.77
N GLN A 736 40.85 -0.48 -20.04
CA GLN A 736 40.03 0.71 -20.34
C GLN A 736 40.57 1.98 -19.65
N ILE A 737 41.68 1.89 -18.92
CA ILE A 737 42.22 2.98 -18.10
C ILE A 737 43.67 3.22 -18.49
N ASP A 738 43.96 4.42 -18.96
CA ASP A 738 45.32 4.86 -19.28
C ASP A 738 46.07 5.18 -17.97
N PHE A 739 47.01 4.31 -17.60
CA PHE A 739 47.84 4.46 -16.39
C PHE A 739 49.11 5.27 -16.61
N ASP A 740 49.44 5.62 -17.85
CA ASP A 740 50.73 6.25 -18.18
C ASP A 740 50.79 7.74 -17.86
N GLY A 741 49.69 8.35 -17.39
CA GLY A 741 49.70 9.74 -16.91
C GLY A 741 50.21 10.75 -17.94
N SER A 742 50.22 10.38 -19.22
CA SER A 742 50.87 11.15 -20.29
C SER A 742 50.01 12.34 -20.74
N GLN A 743 48.69 12.32 -20.47
CA GLN A 743 47.79 13.39 -20.96
C GLN A 743 47.02 14.20 -19.90
N THR A 744 46.93 13.79 -18.64
CA THR A 744 46.32 14.66 -17.59
C THR A 744 46.93 14.43 -16.21
N LEU A 745 47.65 15.43 -15.71
CA LEU A 745 48.16 15.50 -14.34
C LEU A 745 46.99 15.62 -13.35
N GLY A 746 46.71 14.57 -12.55
CA GLY A 746 45.97 14.71 -11.29
C GLY A 746 44.85 13.71 -10.98
N VAL A 747 44.41 12.86 -11.90
CA VAL A 747 43.30 11.92 -11.64
C VAL A 747 43.82 10.63 -10.98
N GLY A 748 44.12 10.72 -9.68
CA GLY A 748 44.58 9.56 -8.91
C GLY A 748 43.50 8.48 -8.76
N SER A 749 43.95 7.22 -8.72
CA SER A 749 43.23 5.96 -8.39
C SER A 749 42.23 6.02 -7.21
N ARG A 750 42.17 7.12 -6.45
CA ARG A 750 41.24 7.33 -5.33
C ARG A 750 39.81 7.67 -5.72
N SER A 751 39.57 8.23 -6.90
CA SER A 751 38.22 8.54 -7.41
C SER A 751 37.38 7.27 -7.65
N MET A 752 38.02 6.18 -8.08
CA MET A 752 37.36 4.89 -8.35
C MET A 752 36.92 4.13 -7.10
N TYR A 753 37.53 4.36 -5.93
CA TYR A 753 37.09 3.73 -4.67
C TYR A 753 35.70 4.22 -4.21
N ARG A 754 35.10 5.21 -4.89
CA ARG A 754 33.72 5.67 -4.72
C ARG A 754 32.77 5.22 -5.86
N ALA A 755 33.24 4.41 -6.82
CA ALA A 755 32.49 4.10 -8.05
C ALA A 755 31.38 3.04 -7.90
N GLY A 756 31.37 2.26 -6.80
CA GLY A 756 30.35 1.25 -6.54
C GLY A 756 30.91 -0.17 -6.45
N HIS A 757 30.05 -1.18 -6.64
CA HIS A 757 30.43 -2.59 -6.65
C HIS A 757 30.87 -3.07 -8.04
N PRO A 758 31.74 -4.09 -8.14
CA PRO A 758 32.07 -4.73 -9.41
C PRO A 758 30.86 -5.46 -10.02
N LEU A 759 30.86 -5.61 -11.33
CA LEU A 759 29.84 -6.33 -12.10
C LEU A 759 30.48 -7.47 -12.89
N HIS A 760 29.94 -8.69 -12.78
CA HIS A 760 30.43 -9.83 -13.53
C HIS A 760 30.14 -9.71 -15.04
N LYS A 761 31.04 -10.18 -15.90
CA LYS A 761 30.92 -10.19 -17.38
C LYS A 761 29.70 -10.94 -17.94
N TYR A 762 28.98 -11.65 -17.09
CA TYR A 762 27.69 -12.30 -17.42
C TYR A 762 26.59 -11.27 -17.72
N TYR A 763 26.69 -10.10 -17.10
CA TYR A 763 25.75 -9.01 -17.29
C TYR A 763 26.21 -8.13 -18.44
N ASN A 764 25.38 -8.07 -19.48
CA ASN A 764 25.58 -7.17 -20.60
C ASN A 764 24.72 -5.94 -20.40
N TYR A 765 25.25 -4.76 -20.70
CA TYR A 765 24.48 -3.54 -20.67
C TYR A 765 24.89 -2.62 -21.81
N THR A 766 23.93 -1.86 -22.31
CA THR A 766 24.13 -0.84 -23.33
C THR A 766 23.79 0.49 -22.70
N VAL A 767 24.73 1.43 -22.71
CA VAL A 767 24.46 2.80 -22.25
C VAL A 767 24.08 3.64 -23.46
N ILE A 768 22.96 4.35 -23.35
CA ILE A 768 22.55 5.36 -24.34
C ILE A 768 22.37 6.69 -23.63
N HIS A 769 23.01 7.73 -24.15
CA HIS A 769 22.80 9.08 -23.65
C HIS A 769 21.41 9.57 -24.06
N ILE A 770 20.76 10.37 -23.20
CA ILE A 770 19.43 10.91 -23.49
C ILE A 770 19.33 11.62 -24.85
N SER A 771 20.37 12.35 -25.27
CA SER A 771 20.38 13.03 -26.58
C SER A 771 20.26 12.05 -27.75
N GLU A 772 20.96 10.91 -27.69
CA GLU A 772 20.91 9.88 -28.74
C GLU A 772 19.56 9.16 -28.71
N LEU A 773 19.04 8.87 -27.51
CA LEU A 773 17.74 8.22 -27.36
C LEU A 773 16.62 9.07 -27.96
N LEU A 774 16.67 10.39 -27.78
CA LEU A 774 15.69 11.33 -28.37
C LEU A 774 15.72 11.32 -29.91
N GLN A 775 16.91 11.22 -30.52
CA GLN A 775 17.05 11.08 -31.97
C GLN A 775 16.53 9.72 -32.47
N ARG A 776 16.65 8.68 -31.63
CA ARG A 776 16.19 7.31 -31.92
C ARG A 776 14.86 6.97 -31.25
N ARG A 777 14.01 7.97 -30.96
CA ARG A 777 12.75 7.78 -30.21
C ARG A 777 11.80 6.74 -30.82
N SER A 778 11.87 6.49 -32.13
CA SER A 778 11.03 5.49 -32.80
C SER A 778 11.57 4.06 -32.69
N ALA A 779 12.80 3.85 -32.23
CA ALA A 779 13.42 2.53 -32.16
C ALA A 779 12.69 1.62 -31.15
N GLU A 780 12.67 0.32 -31.46
CA GLU A 780 12.20 -0.69 -30.51
C GLU A 780 13.28 -1.02 -29.48
N LEU A 781 12.88 -1.58 -28.35
CA LEU A 781 13.82 -1.91 -27.26
C LEU A 781 14.89 -2.91 -27.71
N SER A 782 14.56 -3.87 -28.59
CA SER A 782 15.52 -4.80 -29.17
C SER A 782 16.62 -4.10 -29.95
N ASP A 783 16.29 -3.04 -30.69
CA ASP A 783 17.25 -2.28 -31.52
C ASP A 783 18.15 -1.38 -30.69
N LEU A 784 17.71 -1.01 -29.48
CA LEU A 784 18.50 -0.24 -28.52
C LEU A 784 19.39 -1.16 -27.66
N LEU A 785 18.94 -2.38 -27.39
CA LEU A 785 19.74 -3.37 -26.66
C LEU A 785 20.89 -3.89 -27.51
N THR A 786 20.63 -4.25 -28.77
CA THR A 786 21.63 -4.93 -29.62
C THR A 786 22.18 -4.03 -30.73
N PRO A 787 23.51 -3.93 -30.90
CA PRO A 787 24.07 -3.39 -32.14
C PRO A 787 23.69 -4.29 -33.33
N PRO A 788 23.57 -3.75 -34.55
CA PRO A 788 23.22 -4.55 -35.72
C PRO A 788 24.20 -5.73 -35.90
N ASN A 789 23.67 -6.94 -36.10
CA ASN A 789 24.36 -8.24 -36.30
C ASN A 789 24.83 -9.05 -35.08
N VAL A 790 24.33 -8.81 -33.86
CA VAL A 790 24.60 -9.67 -32.69
C VAL A 790 23.29 -10.17 -32.07
N GLN A 791 23.20 -11.45 -31.70
CA GLN A 791 22.03 -11.98 -30.98
C GLN A 791 21.97 -11.40 -29.57
N ALA A 792 20.80 -10.89 -29.16
CA ALA A 792 20.61 -10.30 -27.83
C ALA A 792 20.82 -11.35 -26.74
N ALA A 793 21.74 -11.07 -25.81
CA ALA A 793 21.95 -11.94 -24.66
C ALA A 793 20.74 -11.83 -23.71
N PRO A 794 20.31 -12.93 -23.06
CA PRO A 794 19.11 -12.93 -22.21
C PRO A 794 19.21 -11.96 -21.01
N ASN A 795 20.41 -11.56 -20.59
CA ASN A 795 20.64 -10.65 -19.45
C ASN A 795 21.09 -9.25 -19.88
N GLN A 796 20.80 -8.85 -21.12
CA GLN A 796 21.12 -7.51 -21.56
C GLN A 796 20.12 -6.49 -21.01
N VAL A 797 20.61 -5.31 -20.60
CA VAL A 797 19.81 -4.20 -20.06
C VAL A 797 20.23 -2.89 -20.74
N LEU A 798 19.25 -2.02 -21.02
CA LEU A 798 19.47 -0.66 -21.52
C LEU A 798 19.60 0.29 -20.33
N VAL A 799 20.70 1.04 -20.27
CA VAL A 799 20.93 2.11 -19.30
C VAL A 799 20.75 3.43 -20.02
N ILE A 800 19.68 4.15 -19.68
CA ILE A 800 19.41 5.49 -20.18
C ILE A 800 20.13 6.47 -19.25
N ASP A 801 21.20 7.07 -19.75
CA ASP A 801 22.01 8.03 -19.01
C ASP A 801 21.40 9.43 -19.10
N CYS A 802 20.88 9.90 -17.96
CA CYS A 802 20.30 11.23 -17.79
C CYS A 802 21.22 12.12 -16.91
N ILE A 803 22.51 11.82 -16.80
CA ILE A 803 23.46 12.64 -16.02
C ILE A 803 24.08 13.71 -16.94
N THR A 804 23.24 14.61 -17.44
CA THR A 804 23.65 15.71 -18.33
C THR A 804 24.22 16.88 -17.53
N ASN A 805 25.24 17.59 -18.05
CA ASN A 805 25.80 18.83 -17.47
C ASN A 805 26.45 18.71 -16.08
N PHE A 806 26.61 17.50 -15.52
CA PHE A 806 27.45 17.30 -14.35
C PHE A 806 28.89 17.16 -14.82
N SER A 807 29.68 18.21 -14.60
CA SER A 807 31.11 18.22 -14.89
C SER A 807 31.78 16.94 -14.40
N SER A 808 32.38 16.23 -15.35
CA SER A 808 33.15 15.02 -15.13
C SER A 808 34.30 15.30 -14.17
N ALA A 809 34.34 14.52 -13.08
CA ALA A 809 35.42 14.39 -12.11
C ALA A 809 35.77 15.65 -11.27
N PRO A 810 35.87 15.54 -9.93
CA PRO A 810 36.50 16.58 -9.14
C PRO A 810 37.95 16.75 -9.63
N GLN A 811 38.27 17.95 -10.12
CA GLN A 811 39.62 18.32 -10.58
C GLN A 811 40.67 18.26 -9.45
N SER A 812 40.23 18.07 -8.21
CA SER A 812 41.10 17.90 -7.05
C SER A 812 40.39 17.15 -5.91
N PRO A 813 41.09 16.24 -5.19
CA PRO A 813 40.57 15.62 -3.97
C PRO A 813 40.28 16.62 -2.83
N VAL A 814 40.71 17.88 -2.96
CA VAL A 814 40.44 18.97 -2.02
C VAL A 814 39.04 19.57 -2.23
N LEU A 815 38.57 19.70 -3.48
CA LEU A 815 37.22 20.19 -3.80
C LEU A 815 36.15 19.16 -3.41
N ASP A 816 36.45 17.87 -3.57
CA ASP A 816 35.57 16.77 -3.14
C ASP A 816 35.39 16.73 -1.60
N ARG A 817 36.35 17.26 -0.82
CA ARG A 817 36.23 17.44 0.65
C ARG A 817 35.39 18.67 1.04
N LEU A 818 35.30 19.67 0.17
CA LEU A 818 34.48 20.87 0.38
C LEU A 818 33.02 20.64 -0.05
N GLU A 819 32.78 19.77 -1.03
CA GLU A 819 31.44 19.37 -1.48
C GLU A 819 30.84 18.18 -0.71
N SER A 820 31.66 17.40 -0.01
CA SER A 820 31.20 16.45 0.99
C SER A 820 30.78 17.25 2.23
N PRO A 821 29.55 17.11 2.78
CA PRO A 821 29.21 17.74 4.05
C PRO A 821 30.18 17.23 5.11
N GLY A 822 31.07 18.11 5.56
CA GLY A 822 31.86 17.85 6.74
C GLY A 822 30.89 17.55 7.88
N SER A 823 31.09 16.43 8.56
CA SER A 823 30.53 16.24 9.89
C SER A 823 30.99 17.42 10.73
N SER A 824 30.09 18.40 10.91
CA SER A 824 30.36 19.50 11.81
C SER A 824 30.62 18.90 13.20
N PRO A 825 31.62 19.36 13.97
CA PRO A 825 31.96 18.77 15.27
C PRO A 825 30.87 18.91 16.34
N ILE A 826 29.72 19.50 16.00
CA ILE A 826 28.66 19.88 16.95
C ILE A 826 27.48 18.86 16.94
N GLU A 827 27.33 18.02 15.91
CA GLU A 827 26.24 17.01 15.82
C GLU A 827 26.55 15.67 16.51
N ARG A 828 27.25 15.68 17.65
CA ARG A 828 27.53 14.46 18.45
C ARG A 828 26.43 14.09 19.46
N LYS A 829 25.23 14.68 19.38
CA LYS A 829 24.08 14.33 20.23
C LYS A 829 22.83 14.06 19.40
N GLY A 830 22.80 12.90 18.76
CA GLY A 830 21.66 12.40 18.00
C GLY A 830 22.12 11.55 16.82
N SER A 831 22.53 10.30 17.07
CA SER A 831 22.96 9.38 16.01
C SER A 831 21.76 8.95 15.17
N PHE A 832 21.48 9.62 14.05
CA PHE A 832 20.56 9.12 13.03
C PHE A 832 21.20 7.91 12.32
N SER A 833 20.45 6.81 12.14
CA SER A 833 20.90 5.66 11.35
C SER A 833 21.15 6.06 9.88
N ALA A 834 21.96 5.29 9.15
CA ALA A 834 22.19 5.54 7.72
C ALA A 834 20.89 5.53 6.90
N ALA A 835 19.93 4.66 7.24
CA ALA A 835 18.57 4.68 6.70
C ALA A 835 17.86 6.02 6.95
N ALA A 836 17.91 6.53 8.19
CA ALA A 836 17.34 7.83 8.53
C ALA A 836 18.05 8.99 7.80
N LYS A 837 19.37 8.91 7.58
CA LYS A 837 20.13 9.90 6.77
C LYS A 837 19.72 9.86 5.30
N MET A 838 19.52 8.70 4.69
CA MET A 838 19.03 8.59 3.30
C MET A 838 17.59 9.11 3.14
N HIS A 839 16.70 8.81 4.10
CA HIS A 839 15.36 9.41 4.13
C HIS A 839 15.41 10.93 4.29
N PHE A 840 16.37 11.44 5.09
CA PHE A 840 16.54 12.87 5.31
C PHE A 840 17.18 13.58 4.11
N GLU A 841 18.16 12.94 3.45
CA GLU A 841 18.75 13.42 2.20
C GLU A 841 17.68 13.51 1.11
N SER A 842 16.80 12.52 1.00
CA SER A 842 15.63 12.48 0.09
C SER A 842 14.64 13.64 0.32
N ARG A 843 14.64 14.27 1.49
CA ARG A 843 13.79 15.44 1.82
C ARG A 843 14.48 16.79 1.61
N LYS A 844 15.82 16.86 1.67
CA LYS A 844 16.56 18.14 1.66
C LYS A 844 16.93 18.67 0.28
N ARG A 845 16.90 17.84 -0.76
CA ARG A 845 17.03 18.33 -2.15
C ARG A 845 15.66 18.32 -2.81
N GLN A 846 15.37 19.37 -3.59
CA GLN A 846 14.27 19.38 -4.55
C GLN A 846 14.57 18.31 -5.62
N PHE A 847 14.37 17.03 -5.29
CA PHE A 847 14.50 15.96 -6.27
C PHE A 847 13.33 16.04 -7.24
N GLY A 848 13.68 15.93 -8.52
CA GLY A 848 12.78 15.99 -9.66
C GLY A 848 13.35 16.84 -10.78
N SER A 849 13.10 16.45 -12.02
CA SER A 849 13.50 17.20 -13.21
C SER A 849 12.60 16.87 -14.39
N ASP A 850 12.36 17.85 -15.24
CA ASP A 850 11.56 17.69 -16.46
C ASP A 850 12.17 16.64 -17.40
N MET A 851 13.49 16.49 -17.36
CA MET A 851 14.21 15.39 -18.02
C MET A 851 13.75 14.01 -17.52
N GLU A 852 13.61 13.82 -16.22
CA GLU A 852 13.13 12.56 -15.66
C GLU A 852 11.66 12.33 -16.02
N ILE A 853 10.82 13.37 -16.01
CA ILE A 853 9.43 13.31 -16.50
C ILE A 853 9.41 12.85 -17.96
N LEU A 854 10.23 13.46 -18.82
CA LEU A 854 10.31 13.13 -20.24
C LEU A 854 10.64 11.64 -20.44
N ILE A 855 11.66 11.13 -19.76
CA ILE A 855 12.07 9.73 -19.95
C ILE A 855 11.04 8.75 -19.39
N ARG A 856 10.38 9.09 -18.28
CA ARG A 856 9.24 8.31 -17.79
C ARG A 856 8.07 8.34 -18.78
N ALA A 857 7.79 9.47 -19.42
CA ALA A 857 6.77 9.60 -20.46
C ALA A 857 7.11 8.74 -21.70
N LEU A 858 8.36 8.78 -22.17
CA LEU A 858 8.84 7.90 -23.24
C LEU A 858 8.69 6.42 -22.88
N CYS A 859 9.04 6.02 -21.65
CA CYS A 859 8.86 4.64 -21.22
C CYS A 859 7.38 4.23 -21.24
N SER A 860 6.47 5.12 -20.84
CA SER A 860 5.02 4.88 -20.90
C SER A 860 4.51 4.79 -22.34
N GLU A 861 5.01 5.63 -23.26
CA GLU A 861 4.68 5.53 -24.68
C GLU A 861 5.09 4.17 -25.27
N LYS A 862 6.22 3.62 -24.80
CA LYS A 862 6.81 2.39 -25.31
C LYS A 862 6.42 1.11 -24.55
N GLY A 863 5.74 1.22 -23.42
CA GLY A 863 5.40 0.07 -22.58
C GLY A 863 6.60 -0.52 -21.82
N TRP A 864 7.59 0.29 -21.45
CA TRP A 864 8.80 -0.16 -20.76
C TRP A 864 8.71 0.03 -19.24
N ASN A 865 8.57 -1.07 -18.49
CA ASN A 865 8.84 -1.03 -17.05
C ASN A 865 10.32 -0.70 -16.81
N ALA A 866 10.62 0.20 -15.86
CA ALA A 866 11.97 0.73 -15.68
C ALA A 866 12.39 0.89 -14.22
N ILE A 867 13.68 0.68 -13.95
CA ILE A 867 14.30 0.96 -12.65
C ILE A 867 14.86 2.39 -12.65
N ILE A 868 14.51 3.19 -11.65
CA ILE A 868 15.07 4.52 -11.40
C ILE A 868 16.28 4.37 -10.47
N SER A 869 17.47 4.57 -11.02
CA SER A 869 18.72 4.47 -10.28
C SER A 869 19.29 5.87 -10.05
N ARG A 870 19.30 6.34 -8.81
CA ARG A 870 19.86 7.64 -8.45
C ARG A 870 21.33 7.54 -8.05
N ARG A 871 22.17 8.42 -8.61
CA ARG A 871 23.59 8.50 -8.26
C ARG A 871 23.73 8.81 -6.76
N LYS A 872 24.79 8.28 -6.14
CA LYS A 872 25.09 8.38 -4.68
C LYS A 872 24.14 7.60 -3.75
N ARG A 873 22.98 7.11 -4.20
CA ARG A 873 22.15 6.18 -3.41
C ARG A 873 22.45 4.71 -3.70
N GLY A 874 22.64 4.40 -4.98
CA GLY A 874 23.00 3.07 -5.45
C GLY A 874 24.00 3.14 -6.60
N CYS A 875 24.79 2.08 -6.76
CA CYS A 875 25.70 1.93 -7.89
C CYS A 875 25.00 1.29 -9.09
N LEU A 876 25.55 1.52 -10.29
CA LEU A 876 25.00 1.00 -11.53
C LEU A 876 25.04 -0.54 -11.58
N ALA A 877 26.08 -1.17 -11.01
CA ALA A 877 26.20 -2.63 -10.95
C ALA A 877 25.02 -3.28 -10.21
N CYS A 878 24.65 -2.74 -9.05
CA CYS A 878 23.53 -3.25 -8.27
C CYS A 878 22.19 -3.05 -8.98
N ALA A 879 22.00 -1.91 -9.67
CA ALA A 879 20.80 -1.68 -10.47
C ALA A 879 20.68 -2.66 -11.66
N ILE A 880 21.80 -2.99 -12.34
CA ILE A 880 21.82 -3.99 -13.42
C ILE A 880 21.45 -5.38 -12.89
N ARG A 881 21.98 -5.77 -11.74
CA ARG A 881 21.63 -7.04 -11.10
C ARG A 881 20.17 -7.09 -10.65
N GLU A 882 19.65 -5.98 -10.13
CA GLU A 882 18.25 -5.84 -9.76
C GLU A 882 17.31 -5.94 -10.97
N ALA A 883 17.68 -5.33 -12.11
CA ALA A 883 16.96 -5.51 -13.37
C ALA A 883 16.90 -6.98 -13.78
N GLY A 884 17.98 -7.73 -13.58
CA GLY A 884 18.00 -9.19 -13.73
C GLY A 884 17.08 -9.92 -12.76
N ALA A 885 17.01 -9.50 -11.49
CA ALA A 885 16.10 -10.07 -10.50
C ALA A 885 14.62 -9.88 -10.93
N LEU A 886 14.25 -8.65 -11.29
CA LEU A 886 12.91 -8.27 -11.75
C LEU A 886 12.56 -8.85 -13.13
N GLY A 887 13.57 -9.13 -13.96
CA GLY A 887 13.39 -9.45 -15.38
C GLY A 887 13.09 -8.24 -16.24
N TRP A 888 13.39 -7.02 -15.76
CA TRP A 888 13.19 -5.76 -16.48
C TRP A 888 14.44 -5.40 -17.30
N LYS A 889 14.25 -4.53 -18.30
CA LYS A 889 15.25 -4.28 -19.35
C LYS A 889 15.69 -2.84 -19.48
N VAL A 890 15.10 -1.93 -18.71
CA VAL A 890 15.41 -0.50 -18.76
C VAL A 890 15.79 -0.01 -17.38
N ILE A 891 16.91 0.71 -17.31
CA ILE A 891 17.38 1.44 -16.13
C ILE A 891 17.49 2.91 -16.53
N ILE A 892 16.82 3.79 -15.82
CA ILE A 892 16.93 5.24 -15.96
C ILE A 892 17.91 5.72 -14.88
N ARG A 893 19.07 6.21 -15.32
CA ARG A 893 20.13 6.66 -14.43
C ARG A 893 20.04 8.17 -14.23
N VAL A 894 19.69 8.60 -13.02
CA VAL A 894 19.43 10.00 -12.68
C VAL A 894 20.46 10.58 -11.70
N PRO A 895 20.67 11.91 -11.69
CA PRO A 895 21.70 12.58 -10.87
C PRO A 895 21.55 12.49 -9.35
#